data_AF-A0A8C3BCL8-F1
#
_entry.id   AF-A0A8C3BCL8-F1
#
_cell.length_a   1.000
_cell.length_b   1.000
_cell.length_c   1.000
_cell.angle_alpha   90.00
_cell.angle_beta   90.00
_cell.angle_gamma   90.00
#
_symmetry.space_group_name_H-M   'P 1'
#
loop_
_entity.id
_entity.type
_entity.pdbx_description
1 polymer ?
#
loop_
_entity_poly.entity_id
_entity_poly.type
_entity_poly.pdbx_seq_one_letter_code
_entity_poly.pdbx_strand_id
1 'polypeptide(L)'
;MARPMDMCAAEATASLLHVEENFSACLARIDALIFKPLLQAEPSDQKGKENFKLFLLLNDRFQALWNLTEENYRIVKQKCSTSESFCIQDIYIVWKGDLFLSLYIQYFVTFANYVVVHGFEHATKSKSEAWKHHKTVLKQFLTDFTSETSMSLALYTVLHKPIRDHIEQYILLLTKLNEVLKEGSEKDVVTSAVKEYVKLESFVSQVLDEACFTKTLWKSLGYKFTDMLCVPERRLLEDSRNLPISASTNRSDRILLFDDVLVLIQGNSFQSFDLKLVWVDENCREKSTPGLYGLRIITPEETFFLSAKDPQMKAVWQWKLNQAIRQALNGKRDFPLWGKTGEGTEPPSCRFFTYVFRLESKFKSASYEGEWHWGKPHGKGTVKWRDGRNHVGDFKEGLEHGFGICLVPRRSEDRYDCYKCHWYEGKMRGYGICEYGNDMVYKGYFKDNVRQGFGILENHSAEHPFKYTGQWENDKKNGYGVWEDKDRGERYIGTWLDDHKHGQGIVVTQSGVCYQRTFHADKMVGSGILLLEDDSVYEGNFTEDLTFVGKGKLSFANGFILEGTFTNKSGQGLQTQGILNTSNEQPDERITKTQLGLKEFPVEKRWKGIYDQFLEFIHSGCKEETEESFTGFHIQTSKELRKSQEYLFCHRGTEDISWKIEDILEELVLLKELESLQRYLEKALKSSLHPLGKLLKALTIAFQATYSGIGANRHLLTMAQEEVKYYAKKIWEFYQGLLHLALEQKGQMPAKCVDGETSDQKACSVVLPLILPCFYPELFMLYMLYHEREDDLYCQGIVDLSLFPDIKLLEFLDVQKHLWPLKDLTLTTNQRRSLIKDKCFLSATECLQKLITTVDPREKLLILQKTYEEIESTVSRVVETDYKLPMDDLLPLLMYVVSRAKIQHLGAEIHLIRDLMDPTNQGGLYDFLLTALESCYEHIQRMRLHQRENCHLSHSS
;
A
#
# COMPACT_ATOMS: atom_id res chain seq x y z
N MET A 1 52.97 -56.59 34.71
CA MET A 1 53.07 -55.22 35.25
C MET A 1 51.97 -54.40 34.61
N ALA A 2 50.81 -54.32 35.25
CA ALA A 2 49.72 -53.44 34.82
C ALA A 2 50.15 -51.97 35.02
N ARG A 3 49.78 -51.09 34.10
CA ARG A 3 50.13 -49.66 34.20
C ARG A 3 49.39 -49.05 35.40
N PRO A 4 49.97 -48.07 36.12
CA PRO A 4 49.28 -47.37 37.21
C PRO A 4 48.01 -46.62 36.76
N MET A 5 47.80 -46.40 35.46
CA MET A 5 46.53 -45.90 34.90
C MET A 5 45.37 -46.92 35.00
N ASP A 6 45.64 -48.23 34.85
CA ASP A 6 44.59 -49.26 34.81
C ASP A 6 43.99 -49.55 36.20
N MET A 7 44.79 -49.39 37.26
CA MET A 7 44.33 -49.61 38.64
C MET A 7 43.44 -48.48 39.17
N CYS A 8 43.71 -47.23 38.83
CA CYS A 8 42.91 -46.10 39.34
C CYS A 8 41.59 -45.89 38.58
N ALA A 9 41.53 -46.21 37.28
CA ALA A 9 40.27 -46.23 36.54
C ALA A 9 39.29 -47.26 37.12
N ALA A 10 39.80 -48.42 37.55
CA ALA A 10 39.00 -49.47 38.19
C ALA A 10 38.43 -49.05 39.57
N GLU A 11 39.16 -48.22 40.34
CA GLU A 11 38.70 -47.73 41.65
C GLU A 11 37.62 -46.65 41.51
N ALA A 12 37.75 -45.77 40.51
CA ALA A 12 36.76 -44.75 40.21
C ALA A 12 35.47 -45.36 39.61
N THR A 13 35.57 -46.42 38.79
CA THR A 13 34.39 -47.13 38.26
C THR A 13 33.69 -47.95 39.33
N ALA A 14 34.42 -48.59 40.24
CA ALA A 14 33.83 -49.25 41.41
C ALA A 14 33.09 -48.25 42.32
N SER A 15 33.67 -47.06 42.52
CA SER A 15 33.03 -45.97 43.26
C SER A 15 31.78 -45.45 42.56
N LEU A 16 31.81 -45.28 41.23
CA LEU A 16 30.65 -44.88 40.43
C LEU A 16 29.53 -45.92 40.48
N LEU A 17 29.86 -47.21 40.32
CA LEU A 17 28.89 -48.31 40.40
C LEU A 17 28.19 -48.34 41.77
N HIS A 18 28.93 -48.12 42.85
CA HIS A 18 28.38 -48.06 44.20
C HIS A 18 27.44 -46.86 44.40
N VAL A 19 27.81 -45.69 43.88
CA VAL A 19 26.95 -44.48 43.94
C VAL A 19 25.65 -44.69 43.18
N GLU A 20 25.70 -45.26 41.97
CA GLU A 20 24.51 -45.54 41.15
C GLU A 20 23.59 -46.60 41.78
N GLU A 21 24.16 -47.67 42.34
CA GLU A 21 23.40 -48.74 43.00
C GLU A 21 22.62 -48.21 44.22
N ASN A 22 23.31 -47.43 45.06
CA ASN A 22 22.70 -46.82 46.24
C ASN A 22 21.63 -45.79 45.84
N PHE A 23 21.89 -45.00 44.79
CA PHE A 23 20.94 -44.00 44.31
C PHE A 23 19.71 -44.64 43.66
N SER A 24 19.86 -45.61 42.76
CA SER A 24 18.72 -46.35 42.16
C SER A 24 17.87 -47.05 43.23
N ALA A 25 18.51 -47.68 44.23
CA ALA A 25 17.79 -48.27 45.36
C ALA A 25 17.01 -47.23 46.19
N CYS A 26 17.58 -46.03 46.37
CA CYS A 26 16.90 -44.90 47.03
C CYS A 26 15.69 -44.42 46.22
N LEU A 27 15.84 -44.22 44.91
CA LEU A 27 14.76 -43.81 44.01
C LEU A 27 13.63 -44.84 43.97
N ALA A 28 13.95 -46.14 43.93
CA ALA A 28 12.98 -47.22 43.97
C ALA A 28 12.11 -47.19 45.23
N ARG A 29 12.75 -46.90 46.36
CA ARG A 29 12.05 -46.73 47.64
C ARG A 29 11.20 -45.47 47.66
N ILE A 30 11.66 -44.35 47.09
CA ILE A 30 10.86 -43.11 46.96
C ILE A 30 9.62 -43.35 46.09
N ASP A 31 9.75 -44.04 44.95
CA ASP A 31 8.61 -44.38 44.08
C ASP A 31 7.57 -45.24 44.80
N ALA A 32 8.02 -46.33 45.42
CA ALA A 32 7.14 -47.31 46.06
C ALA A 32 6.38 -46.72 47.25
N LEU A 33 7.02 -45.86 48.04
CA LEU A 33 6.47 -45.37 49.30
C LEU A 33 5.86 -43.97 49.22
N ILE A 34 6.21 -43.17 48.20
CA ILE A 34 5.74 -41.78 48.05
C ILE A 34 4.95 -41.61 46.76
N PHE A 35 5.51 -41.83 45.58
CA PHE A 35 4.79 -41.53 44.33
C PHE A 35 3.58 -42.45 44.11
N LYS A 36 3.75 -43.78 44.17
CA LYS A 36 2.66 -44.75 43.93
C LYS A 36 1.43 -44.55 44.84
N PRO A 37 1.57 -44.38 46.17
CA PRO A 37 0.42 -44.13 47.04
C PRO A 37 -0.28 -42.79 46.77
N LEU A 38 0.46 -41.76 46.34
CA LEU A 38 -0.09 -40.43 46.13
C LEU A 38 -0.79 -40.27 44.80
N LEU A 39 -0.37 -41.02 43.79
CA LEU A 39 -1.05 -41.09 42.49
C LEU A 39 -2.43 -41.78 42.57
N GLN A 40 -2.66 -42.63 43.58
CA GLN A 40 -3.95 -43.32 43.79
C GLN A 40 -5.01 -42.44 44.46
N ALA A 41 -4.63 -41.27 44.99
CA ALA A 41 -5.50 -40.38 45.74
C ALA A 41 -5.94 -39.17 44.91
N GLU A 42 -6.77 -39.38 43.89
CA GLU A 42 -7.28 -38.29 43.05
C GLU A 42 -8.14 -37.30 43.88
N PRO A 43 -7.86 -35.99 43.80
CA PRO A 43 -8.63 -34.99 44.53
C PRO A 43 -9.95 -34.63 43.83
N SER A 44 -11.00 -34.40 44.63
CA SER A 44 -12.33 -33.99 44.15
C SER A 44 -12.39 -32.52 43.68
N ASP A 45 -11.61 -31.64 44.32
CA ASP A 45 -11.70 -30.19 44.15
C ASP A 45 -10.89 -29.68 42.95
N GLN A 46 -11.39 -28.66 42.24
CA GLN A 46 -10.76 -28.13 41.01
C GLN A 46 -9.30 -27.68 41.22
N LYS A 47 -9.00 -26.93 42.28
CA LYS A 47 -7.63 -26.51 42.64
C LYS A 47 -6.74 -27.69 43.06
N GLY A 48 -7.36 -28.72 43.64
CA GLY A 48 -6.70 -29.99 43.93
C GLY A 48 -6.31 -30.73 42.65
N LYS A 49 -7.18 -30.74 41.63
CA LYS A 49 -6.90 -31.36 40.31
C LYS A 49 -5.75 -30.67 39.58
N GLU A 50 -5.65 -29.35 39.65
CA GLU A 50 -4.53 -28.60 39.07
C GLU A 50 -3.21 -28.92 39.77
N ASN A 51 -3.20 -28.92 41.11
CA ASN A 51 -2.04 -29.35 41.89
C ASN A 51 -1.66 -30.81 41.62
N PHE A 52 -2.65 -31.69 41.40
CA PHE A 52 -2.41 -33.10 41.05
C PHE A 52 -1.78 -33.26 39.67
N LYS A 53 -2.17 -32.45 38.67
CA LYS A 53 -1.51 -32.40 37.36
C LYS A 53 -0.03 -32.01 37.46
N LEU A 54 0.30 -31.03 38.31
CA LEU A 54 1.69 -30.65 38.57
C LEU A 54 2.47 -31.79 39.25
N PHE A 55 1.82 -32.53 40.16
CA PHE A 55 2.41 -33.70 40.81
C PHE A 55 2.64 -34.86 39.84
N LEU A 56 1.72 -35.11 38.91
CA LEU A 56 1.89 -36.08 37.81
C LEU A 56 3.11 -35.72 36.96
N LEU A 57 3.23 -34.45 36.56
CA LEU A 57 4.38 -33.99 35.80
C LEU A 57 5.70 -34.18 36.58
N LEU A 58 5.70 -33.89 37.88
CA LEU A 58 6.85 -34.14 38.75
C LEU A 58 7.21 -35.63 38.80
N ASN A 59 6.21 -36.52 38.89
CA ASN A 59 6.42 -37.96 38.83
C ASN A 59 7.00 -38.37 37.47
N ASP A 60 6.49 -37.86 36.36
CA ASP A 60 7.00 -38.21 35.02
C ASP A 60 8.47 -37.82 34.87
N ARG A 61 8.87 -36.64 35.36
CA ARG A 61 10.28 -36.20 35.38
C ARG A 61 11.13 -37.05 36.33
N PHE A 62 10.58 -37.45 37.48
CA PHE A 62 11.22 -38.38 38.41
C PHE A 62 11.48 -39.75 37.76
N GLN A 63 10.48 -40.34 37.09
CA GLN A 63 10.64 -41.62 36.40
C GLN A 63 11.65 -41.52 35.25
N ALA A 64 11.66 -40.41 34.51
CA ALA A 64 12.65 -40.18 33.46
C ALA A 64 14.09 -40.14 34.02
N LEU A 65 14.29 -39.45 35.15
CA LEU A 65 15.57 -39.43 35.86
C LEU A 65 15.98 -40.83 36.32
N TRP A 66 15.04 -41.58 36.93
CA TRP A 66 15.31 -42.93 37.42
C TRP A 66 15.63 -43.92 36.28
N ASN A 67 14.89 -43.86 35.17
CA ASN A 67 15.20 -44.70 34.01
C ASN A 67 16.60 -44.44 33.46
N LEU A 68 17.05 -43.18 33.46
CA LEU A 68 18.40 -42.82 33.00
C LEU A 68 19.49 -43.29 33.97
N THR A 69 19.28 -43.17 35.28
CA THR A 69 20.24 -43.66 36.30
C THR A 69 20.33 -45.19 36.25
N GLU A 70 19.20 -45.86 36.02
CA GLU A 70 19.15 -47.32 35.91
C GLU A 70 19.80 -47.82 34.60
N GLU A 71 19.63 -47.10 33.49
CA GLU A 71 20.36 -47.35 32.24
C GLU A 71 21.87 -47.19 32.46
N ASN A 72 22.30 -46.10 33.13
CA ASN A 72 23.70 -45.87 33.47
C ASN A 72 24.27 -47.00 34.34
N TYR A 73 23.56 -47.38 35.41
CA TYR A 73 23.92 -48.50 36.28
C TYR A 73 24.14 -49.80 35.49
N ARG A 74 23.21 -50.16 34.59
CA ARG A 74 23.32 -51.38 33.76
C ARG A 74 24.54 -51.36 32.86
N ILE A 75 24.80 -50.24 32.20
CA ILE A 75 25.94 -50.07 31.29
C ILE A 75 27.26 -50.19 32.07
N VAL A 76 27.37 -49.48 33.21
CA VAL A 76 28.57 -49.51 34.06
C VAL A 76 28.80 -50.93 34.62
N LYS A 77 27.75 -51.62 35.05
CA LYS A 77 27.80 -53.00 35.57
C LYS A 77 28.21 -54.01 34.51
N GLN A 78 27.71 -53.86 33.28
CA GLN A 78 28.07 -54.74 32.16
C GLN A 78 29.55 -54.60 31.81
N LYS A 79 30.07 -53.37 31.74
CA LYS A 79 31.49 -53.10 31.44
C LYS A 79 32.44 -53.51 32.56
N CYS A 80 32.03 -53.39 33.83
CA CYS A 80 32.79 -53.93 34.96
C CYS A 80 32.91 -55.47 34.91
N SER A 81 31.98 -56.15 34.24
CA SER A 81 31.96 -57.62 34.14
C SER A 81 32.81 -58.18 32.99
N THR A 82 33.17 -57.38 31.98
CA THR A 82 33.83 -57.85 30.75
C THR A 82 35.35 -57.72 30.70
N SER A 83 36.03 -57.20 31.73
CA SER A 83 37.52 -57.08 31.81
C SER A 83 38.19 -56.35 30.61
N GLU A 84 37.46 -55.48 29.90
CA GLU A 84 38.01 -54.62 28.84
C GLU A 84 38.55 -53.29 29.42
N SER A 85 39.54 -52.68 28.75
CA SER A 85 40.13 -51.40 29.17
C SER A 85 39.11 -50.26 29.10
N PHE A 86 38.84 -49.62 30.24
CA PHE A 86 37.84 -48.55 30.38
C PHE A 86 38.34 -47.24 29.73
N CYS A 87 37.64 -46.73 28.72
CA CYS A 87 37.91 -45.45 28.09
C CYS A 87 37.00 -44.35 28.67
N ILE A 88 37.40 -43.08 28.60
CA ILE A 88 36.57 -41.95 29.07
C ILE A 88 35.24 -41.84 28.30
N GLN A 89 35.20 -42.35 27.06
CA GLN A 89 33.98 -42.49 26.26
C GLN A 89 32.96 -43.47 26.86
N ASP A 90 33.36 -44.27 27.84
CA ASP A 90 32.51 -45.23 28.56
C ASP A 90 31.85 -44.62 29.81
N ILE A 91 32.27 -43.42 30.22
CA ILE A 91 31.65 -42.67 31.31
C ILE A 91 30.42 -41.93 30.75
N TYR A 92 29.27 -42.56 30.88
CA TYR A 92 28.00 -42.10 30.33
C TYR A 92 27.58 -40.69 30.84
N ILE A 93 27.98 -40.33 32.07
CA ILE A 93 27.75 -39.01 32.68
C ILE A 93 28.52 -37.89 31.96
N VAL A 94 29.65 -38.23 31.32
CA VAL A 94 30.48 -37.31 30.51
C VAL A 94 30.04 -37.34 29.05
N TRP A 95 29.76 -38.52 28.49
CA TRP A 95 29.39 -38.67 27.08
C TRP A 95 27.94 -38.25 26.76
N LYS A 96 26.99 -38.52 27.66
CA LYS A 96 25.60 -38.04 27.60
C LYS A 96 25.30 -36.95 28.64
N GLY A 97 26.31 -36.16 29.02
CA GLY A 97 26.17 -35.12 30.04
C GLY A 97 24.98 -34.19 29.80
N ASP A 98 24.76 -33.76 28.55
CA ASP A 98 23.64 -32.87 28.18
C ASP A 98 22.26 -33.46 28.54
N LEU A 99 22.07 -34.77 28.37
CA LEU A 99 20.82 -35.44 28.72
C LEU A 99 20.59 -35.43 30.23
N PHE A 100 21.62 -35.76 31.02
CA PHE A 100 21.56 -35.70 32.47
C PHE A 100 21.25 -34.27 32.93
N LEU A 101 22.04 -33.28 32.49
CA LEU A 101 21.84 -31.87 32.82
C LEU A 101 20.40 -31.44 32.52
N SER A 102 19.86 -31.77 31.35
CA SER A 102 18.50 -31.42 30.96
C SER A 102 17.42 -32.04 31.86
N LEU A 103 17.58 -33.30 32.27
CA LEU A 103 16.59 -33.98 33.12
C LEU A 103 16.64 -33.49 34.57
N TYR A 104 17.82 -33.23 35.12
CA TYR A 104 17.95 -32.60 36.44
C TYR A 104 17.32 -31.19 36.44
N ILE A 105 17.59 -30.38 35.41
CA ILE A 105 16.97 -29.06 35.25
C ILE A 105 15.44 -29.18 35.20
N GLN A 106 14.90 -30.06 34.35
CA GLN A 106 13.46 -30.29 34.24
C GLN A 106 12.83 -30.76 35.55
N TYR A 107 13.49 -31.67 36.26
CA TYR A 107 13.03 -32.16 37.56
C TYR A 107 12.96 -31.02 38.58
N PHE A 108 14.03 -30.26 38.76
CA PHE A 108 14.06 -29.19 39.76
C PHE A 108 13.17 -28.00 39.41
N VAL A 109 12.97 -27.68 38.13
CA VAL A 109 11.99 -26.67 37.69
C VAL A 109 10.55 -27.11 38.02
N THR A 110 10.18 -28.36 37.71
CA THR A 110 8.85 -28.90 38.03
C THR A 110 8.63 -29.04 39.54
N PHE A 111 9.66 -29.44 40.28
CA PHE A 111 9.67 -29.48 41.73
C PHE A 111 9.44 -28.10 42.33
N ALA A 112 10.19 -27.09 41.86
CA ALA A 112 10.04 -25.70 42.29
C ALA A 112 8.64 -25.15 41.99
N ASN A 113 8.07 -25.46 40.82
CA ASN A 113 6.69 -25.09 40.49
C ASN A 113 5.68 -25.65 41.51
N TYR A 114 5.88 -26.91 41.92
CA TYR A 114 5.04 -27.55 42.93
C TYR A 114 5.21 -26.94 44.33
N VAL A 115 6.43 -26.50 44.68
CA VAL A 115 6.72 -25.79 45.92
C VAL A 115 6.01 -24.44 45.99
N VAL A 116 6.06 -23.66 44.90
CA VAL A 116 5.49 -22.29 44.81
C VAL A 116 3.97 -22.30 45.05
N VAL A 117 3.25 -23.29 44.53
CA VAL A 117 1.79 -23.41 44.70
C VAL A 117 1.35 -24.03 46.02
N HIS A 118 2.27 -24.21 46.98
CA HIS A 118 2.02 -24.93 48.23
C HIS A 118 1.53 -26.38 48.02
N GLY A 119 2.01 -27.05 46.96
CA GLY A 119 1.58 -28.40 46.58
C GLY A 119 1.71 -29.41 47.71
N PHE A 120 2.84 -29.40 48.43
CA PHE A 120 3.09 -30.30 49.56
C PHE A 120 2.14 -30.06 50.75
N GLU A 121 1.82 -28.80 51.06
CA GLU A 121 0.82 -28.47 52.10
C GLU A 121 -0.59 -28.85 51.68
N HIS A 122 -0.95 -28.70 50.41
CA HIS A 122 -2.25 -29.11 49.90
C HIS A 122 -2.39 -30.64 49.90
N ALA A 123 -1.35 -31.35 49.45
CA ALA A 123 -1.33 -32.80 49.42
C ALA A 123 -1.47 -33.41 50.82
N THR A 124 -0.84 -32.81 51.83
CA THR A 124 -0.92 -33.27 53.23
C THR A 124 -2.21 -32.87 53.95
N LYS A 125 -2.93 -31.84 53.46
CA LYS A 125 -4.24 -31.41 53.98
C LYS A 125 -5.43 -32.14 53.32
N SER A 126 -5.25 -32.62 52.10
CA SER A 126 -6.22 -33.48 51.40
C SER A 126 -6.60 -34.65 52.32
N LYS A 127 -7.89 -34.79 52.64
CA LYS A 127 -8.44 -35.75 53.62
C LYS A 127 -8.37 -37.20 53.14
N SER A 128 -7.29 -37.65 52.50
CA SER A 128 -7.15 -39.07 52.13
C SER A 128 -6.64 -39.88 53.32
N GLU A 129 -7.35 -40.96 53.64
CA GLU A 129 -6.92 -41.95 54.65
C GLU A 129 -5.55 -42.57 54.31
N ALA A 130 -5.14 -42.48 53.04
CA ALA A 130 -3.83 -42.90 52.55
C ALA A 130 -2.65 -42.29 53.34
N TRP A 131 -2.72 -41.00 53.70
CA TRP A 131 -1.64 -40.33 54.44
C TRP A 131 -1.55 -40.75 55.92
N LYS A 132 -2.66 -41.15 56.54
CA LYS A 132 -2.66 -41.61 57.94
C LYS A 132 -1.93 -42.93 58.09
N HIS A 133 -2.08 -43.85 57.13
CA HIS A 133 -1.40 -45.15 57.13
C HIS A 133 0.08 -45.07 56.72
N HIS A 134 0.47 -44.13 55.86
CA HIS A 134 1.86 -43.98 55.40
C HIS A 134 2.74 -43.13 56.33
N LYS A 135 2.18 -42.53 57.39
CA LYS A 135 2.91 -41.73 58.39
C LYS A 135 3.97 -42.55 59.14
N THR A 136 3.74 -43.84 59.36
CA THR A 136 4.68 -44.77 60.01
C THR A 136 5.81 -45.20 59.07
N VAL A 137 5.50 -45.33 57.77
CA VAL A 137 6.45 -45.72 56.70
C VAL A 137 7.37 -44.56 56.33
N LEU A 138 6.85 -43.33 56.25
CA LEU A 138 7.66 -42.13 56.07
C LEU A 138 8.64 -41.91 57.25
N LYS A 139 8.24 -42.23 58.48
CA LYS A 139 9.13 -42.19 59.66
C LYS A 139 10.33 -43.14 59.55
N GLN A 140 10.23 -44.26 58.82
CA GLN A 140 11.38 -45.17 58.60
C GLN A 140 12.43 -44.57 57.66
N PHE A 141 12.06 -43.64 56.79
CA PHE A 141 12.99 -42.90 55.91
C PHE A 141 13.67 -41.73 56.62
N LEU A 142 13.12 -41.30 57.75
CA LEU A 142 13.42 -40.02 58.41
C LEU A 142 13.93 -40.25 59.83
N THR A 143 14.89 -41.18 60.01
CA THR A 143 15.50 -41.46 61.33
C THR A 143 16.11 -40.21 61.97
N ASP A 144 16.41 -39.19 61.18
CA ASP A 144 17.02 -37.92 61.60
C ASP A 144 16.00 -36.81 61.90
N PHE A 145 14.71 -37.02 61.66
CA PHE A 145 13.70 -35.98 61.89
C PHE A 145 12.98 -36.19 63.22
N THR A 146 13.08 -35.20 64.09
CA THR A 146 12.36 -35.17 65.37
C THR A 146 10.84 -35.15 65.14
N SER A 147 10.09 -35.65 66.12
CA SER A 147 8.62 -35.79 66.10
C SER A 147 7.83 -34.48 65.89
N GLU A 148 8.51 -33.33 65.86
CA GLU A 148 7.95 -31.99 65.70
C GLU A 148 7.94 -31.49 64.24
N THR A 149 8.58 -32.21 63.32
CA THR A 149 8.71 -31.75 61.92
C THR A 149 7.40 -31.90 61.15
N SER A 150 6.92 -30.83 60.50
CA SER A 150 5.71 -30.89 59.66
C SER A 150 5.87 -31.87 58.48
N MET A 151 4.82 -32.66 58.18
CA MET A 151 4.84 -33.66 57.09
C MET A 151 5.15 -33.04 55.72
N SER A 152 4.73 -31.80 55.47
CA SER A 152 5.04 -31.07 54.25
C SER A 152 6.54 -30.77 54.11
N LEU A 153 7.23 -30.47 55.21
CA LEU A 153 8.67 -30.24 55.21
C LEU A 153 9.42 -31.56 55.01
N ALA A 154 8.93 -32.65 55.61
CA ALA A 154 9.48 -33.98 55.39
C ALA A 154 9.44 -34.40 53.91
N LEU A 155 8.28 -34.24 53.25
CA LEU A 155 8.15 -34.56 51.81
C LEU A 155 9.04 -33.69 50.94
N TYR A 156 9.10 -32.38 51.24
CA TYR A 156 10.03 -31.48 50.57
C TYR A 156 11.46 -32.01 50.66
N THR A 157 11.91 -32.40 51.86
CA THR A 157 13.28 -32.89 52.08
C THR A 157 13.57 -34.21 51.38
N VAL A 158 12.65 -35.18 51.42
CA VAL A 158 12.87 -36.51 50.82
C VAL A 158 12.96 -36.45 49.30
N LEU A 159 12.21 -35.56 48.67
CA LEU A 159 12.14 -35.51 47.21
C LEU A 159 13.27 -34.69 46.57
N HIS A 160 13.84 -33.68 47.25
CA HIS A 160 14.95 -32.90 46.68
C HIS A 160 16.35 -33.35 47.14
N LYS A 161 16.51 -33.72 48.42
CA LYS A 161 17.83 -33.93 49.03
C LYS A 161 18.61 -35.09 48.40
N PRO A 162 18.05 -36.31 48.24
CA PRO A 162 18.80 -37.42 47.64
C PRO A 162 19.28 -37.13 46.21
N ILE A 163 18.46 -36.40 45.45
CA ILE A 163 18.76 -36.03 44.05
C ILE A 163 19.83 -34.94 44.00
N ARG A 164 19.84 -34.00 44.96
CA ARG A 164 20.89 -32.98 45.11
C ARG A 164 22.21 -33.60 45.56
N ASP A 165 22.17 -34.41 46.61
CA ASP A 165 23.35 -35.11 47.14
C ASP A 165 24.02 -35.96 46.04
N HIS A 166 23.24 -36.52 45.12
CA HIS A 166 23.75 -37.27 43.98
C HIS A 166 24.54 -36.39 42.96
N ILE A 167 24.12 -35.15 42.71
CA ILE A 167 24.89 -34.19 41.90
C ILE A 167 26.23 -33.90 42.58
N GLU A 168 26.25 -33.70 43.90
CA GLU A 168 27.47 -33.46 44.68
C GLU A 168 28.42 -34.67 44.59
N GLN A 169 27.89 -35.90 44.66
CA GLN A 169 28.68 -37.11 44.46
C GLN A 169 29.28 -37.20 43.06
N TYR A 170 28.54 -36.83 42.01
CA TYR A 170 29.08 -36.77 40.65
C TYR A 170 30.20 -35.75 40.51
N ILE A 171 30.05 -34.55 41.09
CA ILE A 171 31.10 -33.53 41.07
C ILE A 171 32.36 -34.06 41.77
N LEU A 172 32.21 -34.71 42.93
CA LEU A 172 33.34 -35.30 43.67
C LEU A 172 34.04 -36.40 42.86
N LEU A 173 33.29 -37.31 42.24
CA LEU A 173 33.83 -38.39 41.41
C LEU A 173 34.55 -37.86 40.17
N LEU A 174 33.95 -36.90 39.46
CA LEU A 174 34.55 -36.28 38.28
C LEU A 174 35.79 -35.45 38.62
N THR A 175 35.83 -34.80 39.78
CA THR A 175 37.00 -34.06 40.27
C THR A 175 38.15 -35.01 40.60
N LYS A 176 37.88 -36.10 41.32
CA LYS A 176 38.88 -37.16 41.59
C LYS A 176 39.43 -37.78 40.30
N LEU A 177 38.58 -38.02 39.31
CA LEU A 177 39.00 -38.47 37.99
C LEU A 177 39.89 -37.43 37.29
N ASN A 178 39.54 -36.14 37.37
CA ASN A 178 40.30 -35.06 36.75
C ASN A 178 41.71 -34.89 37.33
N GLU A 179 41.88 -35.13 38.64
CA GLU A 179 43.18 -35.07 39.33
C GLU A 179 44.13 -36.19 38.90
N VAL A 180 43.59 -37.36 38.54
CA VAL A 180 44.36 -38.55 38.17
C VAL A 180 44.78 -38.55 36.69
N LEU A 181 44.07 -37.82 35.82
CA LEU A 181 44.36 -37.76 34.39
C LEU A 181 45.57 -36.86 34.07
N LYS A 182 46.41 -37.31 33.13
CA LYS A 182 47.52 -36.52 32.56
C LYS A 182 46.99 -35.43 31.63
N GLU A 183 47.76 -34.36 31.44
CA GLU A 183 47.41 -33.27 30.49
C GLU A 183 47.21 -33.83 29.07
N GLY A 184 46.04 -33.55 28.48
CA GLY A 184 45.61 -34.08 27.18
C GLY A 184 44.11 -33.84 26.93
N SER A 185 43.64 -34.16 25.72
CA SER A 185 42.25 -33.93 25.27
C SER A 185 41.18 -34.57 26.16
N GLU A 186 41.51 -35.71 26.78
CA GLU A 186 40.68 -36.43 27.72
C GLU A 186 40.43 -35.66 29.03
N LYS A 187 41.45 -34.97 29.53
CA LYS A 187 41.36 -34.15 30.74
C LYS A 187 40.52 -32.88 30.50
N ASP A 188 40.60 -32.32 29.29
CA ASP A 188 39.82 -31.14 28.91
C ASP A 188 38.31 -31.45 28.88
N VAL A 189 37.92 -32.63 28.38
CA VAL A 189 36.52 -33.09 28.36
C VAL A 189 35.98 -33.29 29.77
N VAL A 190 36.74 -33.95 30.66
CA VAL A 190 36.33 -34.14 32.06
C VAL A 190 36.29 -32.80 32.81
N THR A 191 37.26 -31.91 32.58
CA THR A 191 37.26 -30.57 33.15
C THR A 191 36.04 -29.75 32.69
N SER A 192 35.63 -29.90 31.43
CA SER A 192 34.40 -29.30 30.92
C SER A 192 33.16 -29.88 31.62
N ALA A 193 33.08 -31.20 31.76
CA ALA A 193 31.96 -31.86 32.46
C ALA A 193 31.86 -31.40 33.93
N VAL A 194 32.97 -31.35 34.68
CA VAL A 194 32.99 -30.82 36.06
C VAL A 194 32.40 -29.41 36.12
N LYS A 195 32.80 -28.52 35.19
CA LYS A 195 32.25 -27.16 35.12
C LYS A 195 30.75 -27.15 34.89
N GLU A 196 30.22 -28.02 34.02
CA GLU A 196 28.77 -28.09 33.78
C GLU A 196 27.98 -28.64 34.97
N TYR A 197 28.49 -29.65 35.68
CA TYR A 197 27.82 -30.17 36.88
C TYR A 197 27.89 -29.19 38.06
N VAL A 198 28.98 -28.41 38.22
CA VAL A 198 29.05 -27.32 39.21
C VAL A 198 28.06 -26.19 38.87
N LYS A 199 27.90 -25.86 37.58
CA LYS A 199 26.83 -24.95 37.13
C LYS A 199 25.44 -25.52 37.44
N LEU A 200 25.22 -26.82 37.27
CA LEU A 200 23.97 -27.47 37.62
C LEU A 200 23.67 -27.38 39.12
N GLU A 201 24.64 -27.65 39.98
CA GLU A 201 24.47 -27.57 41.45
C GLU A 201 24.08 -26.16 41.90
N SER A 202 24.78 -25.15 41.37
CA SER A 202 24.45 -23.75 41.64
C SER A 202 23.08 -23.37 41.08
N PHE A 203 22.67 -23.91 39.92
CA PHE A 203 21.34 -23.73 39.34
C PHE A 203 20.24 -24.31 40.22
N VAL A 204 20.42 -25.55 40.67
CA VAL A 204 19.47 -26.24 41.55
C VAL A 204 19.28 -25.48 42.85
N SER A 205 20.39 -25.03 43.45
CA SER A 205 20.35 -24.24 44.69
C SER A 205 19.57 -22.94 44.50
N GLN A 206 19.87 -22.19 43.44
CA GLN A 206 19.17 -20.94 43.12
C GLN A 206 17.67 -21.15 42.88
N VAL A 207 17.28 -22.15 42.09
CA VAL A 207 15.87 -22.44 41.77
C VAL A 207 15.07 -22.82 43.01
N LEU A 208 15.66 -23.59 43.92
CA LEU A 208 15.03 -23.96 45.20
C LEU A 208 14.89 -22.76 46.13
N ASP A 209 15.91 -21.91 46.21
CA ASP A 209 15.90 -20.69 47.01
C ASP A 209 14.82 -19.72 46.50
N GLU A 210 14.78 -19.43 45.19
CA GLU A 210 13.74 -18.60 44.56
C GLU A 210 12.33 -19.13 44.84
N ALA A 211 12.12 -20.45 44.74
CA ALA A 211 10.84 -21.08 45.02
C ALA A 211 10.45 -20.94 46.50
N CYS A 212 11.40 -21.12 47.41
CA CYS A 212 11.18 -20.96 48.85
C CYS A 212 10.89 -19.50 49.24
N PHE A 213 11.59 -18.53 48.65
CA PHE A 213 11.32 -17.11 48.84
C PHE A 213 9.92 -16.75 48.34
N THR A 214 9.56 -17.19 47.13
CA THR A 214 8.22 -16.97 46.54
C THR A 214 7.11 -17.61 47.40
N LYS A 215 7.34 -18.82 47.90
CA LYS A 215 6.42 -19.50 48.82
C LYS A 215 6.25 -18.75 50.15
N THR A 216 7.33 -18.17 50.68
CA THR A 216 7.29 -17.39 51.93
C THR A 216 6.58 -16.06 51.73
N LEU A 217 6.75 -15.43 50.57
CA LEU A 217 6.00 -14.24 50.17
C LEU A 217 4.49 -14.48 50.25
N TRP A 218 3.98 -15.60 49.72
CA TRP A 218 2.55 -15.92 49.76
C TRP A 218 1.98 -15.95 51.17
N LYS A 219 2.72 -16.51 52.13
CA LYS A 219 2.32 -16.49 53.55
C LYS A 219 2.20 -15.05 54.09
N SER A 220 3.01 -14.12 53.59
CA SER A 220 3.01 -12.72 54.00
C SER A 220 1.92 -11.86 53.37
N LEU A 221 1.42 -12.22 52.19
CA LEU A 221 0.44 -11.43 51.41
C LEU A 221 -1.01 -11.77 51.76
N GLY A 222 -1.26 -12.89 52.44
CA GLY A 222 -2.60 -13.34 52.81
C GLY A 222 -3.37 -14.01 51.66
N TYR A 223 -4.41 -14.77 52.00
CA TYR A 223 -5.07 -15.71 51.07
C TYR A 223 -5.62 -15.06 49.79
N LYS A 224 -6.21 -13.86 49.88
CA LYS A 224 -6.83 -13.18 48.74
C LYS A 224 -5.84 -12.88 47.60
N PHE A 225 -4.67 -12.34 47.94
CA PHE A 225 -3.64 -12.01 46.94
C PHE A 225 -2.93 -13.26 46.44
N THR A 226 -2.69 -14.25 47.31
CA THR A 226 -2.11 -15.53 46.90
C THR A 226 -2.98 -16.24 45.87
N ASP A 227 -4.30 -16.25 46.04
CA ASP A 227 -5.20 -16.94 45.10
C ASP A 227 -5.16 -16.32 43.69
N MET A 228 -4.96 -15.00 43.59
CA MET A 228 -4.93 -14.28 42.31
C MET A 228 -3.54 -14.22 41.65
N LEU A 229 -2.46 -14.22 42.43
CA LEU A 229 -1.09 -14.02 41.94
C LEU A 229 -0.25 -15.31 41.89
N CYS A 230 -0.68 -16.39 42.53
CA CYS A 230 0.07 -17.63 42.58
C CYS A 230 -0.04 -18.38 41.25
N VAL A 231 1.03 -18.30 40.45
CA VAL A 231 1.22 -19.07 39.21
C VAL A 231 2.40 -20.01 39.43
N PRO A 232 2.36 -21.27 38.96
CA PRO A 232 3.42 -22.25 39.25
C PRO A 232 4.81 -21.81 38.78
N GLU A 233 4.89 -21.16 37.62
CA GLU A 233 6.15 -20.76 36.98
C GLU A 233 6.71 -19.45 37.52
N ARG A 234 5.89 -18.63 38.16
CA ARG A 234 6.26 -17.30 38.65
C ARG A 234 7.27 -17.38 39.79
N ARG A 235 8.31 -16.53 39.74
CA ARG A 235 9.34 -16.40 40.78
C ARG A 235 9.50 -14.95 41.22
N LEU A 236 9.59 -14.75 42.53
CA LEU A 236 9.90 -13.45 43.10
C LEU A 236 11.38 -13.13 42.86
N LEU A 237 11.65 -12.01 42.19
CA LEU A 237 13.01 -11.51 41.97
C LEU A 237 13.40 -10.46 43.01
N GLU A 238 12.48 -9.55 43.36
CA GLU A 238 12.74 -8.53 44.38
C GLU A 238 11.47 -8.04 45.10
N ASP A 239 11.62 -7.67 46.36
CA ASP A 239 10.58 -7.07 47.19
C ASP A 239 11.03 -5.71 47.74
N SER A 240 10.18 -4.70 47.58
CA SER A 240 10.35 -3.37 48.16
C SER A 240 10.63 -3.33 49.66
N ARG A 241 10.27 -4.37 50.43
CA ARG A 241 10.64 -4.46 51.86
C ARG A 241 12.15 -4.61 52.07
N ASN A 242 12.85 -5.26 51.14
CA ASN A 242 14.29 -5.43 51.19
C ASN A 242 15.00 -4.18 50.64
N LEU A 243 14.47 -3.61 49.56
CA LEU A 243 14.99 -2.42 48.90
C LEU A 243 13.89 -1.35 48.76
N PRO A 244 13.76 -0.40 49.69
CA PRO A 244 12.61 0.50 49.77
C PRO A 244 12.51 1.46 48.58
N ILE A 245 11.39 1.35 47.86
CA ILE A 245 10.99 2.24 46.76
C ILE A 245 9.48 2.46 46.84
N SER A 246 9.02 3.68 46.54
CA SER A 246 7.59 4.05 46.62
C SER A 246 7.06 4.52 45.28
N ALA A 247 5.86 4.08 44.87
CA ALA A 247 5.18 4.66 43.72
C ALA A 247 4.51 5.99 44.10
N SER A 248 4.57 6.94 43.16
CA SER A 248 3.97 8.29 43.28
C SER A 248 2.43 8.28 43.21
N THR A 249 1.84 7.29 42.52
CA THR A 249 0.39 7.08 42.46
C THR A 249 -0.11 6.52 43.79
N ASN A 250 -0.80 7.37 44.59
CA ASN A 250 -1.47 7.03 45.85
C ASN A 250 -0.77 5.94 46.68
N ARG A 251 0.35 6.31 47.34
CA ARG A 251 1.07 5.53 48.38
C ARG A 251 0.93 4.00 48.23
N SER A 252 1.54 3.42 47.19
CA SER A 252 1.68 1.96 47.13
C SER A 252 2.53 1.50 48.33
N ASP A 253 1.99 0.59 49.15
CA ASP A 253 2.61 0.14 50.39
C ASP A 253 3.72 -0.90 50.15
N ARG A 254 3.67 -1.61 49.01
CA ARG A 254 4.64 -2.66 48.64
C ARG A 254 4.69 -2.85 47.13
N ILE A 255 5.90 -2.96 46.59
CA ILE A 255 6.18 -3.25 45.17
C ILE A 255 6.88 -4.60 45.09
N LEU A 256 6.40 -5.47 44.20
CA LEU A 256 6.93 -6.81 43.99
C LEU A 256 7.34 -6.95 42.53
N LEU A 257 8.59 -7.33 42.30
CA LEU A 257 9.11 -7.66 40.97
C LEU A 257 9.18 -9.18 40.85
N PHE A 258 8.34 -9.74 39.98
CA PHE A 258 8.45 -11.14 39.55
C PHE A 258 9.23 -11.24 38.24
N ASP A 259 9.45 -12.46 37.77
CA ASP A 259 10.10 -12.74 36.49
C ASP A 259 9.21 -12.50 35.26
N ASP A 260 7.89 -12.41 35.45
CA ASP A 260 6.89 -12.17 34.40
C ASP A 260 6.11 -10.86 34.58
N VAL A 261 5.85 -10.43 35.82
CA VAL A 261 5.03 -9.25 36.13
C VAL A 261 5.62 -8.34 37.20
N LEU A 262 5.34 -7.04 37.09
CA LEU A 262 5.53 -6.05 38.14
C LEU A 262 4.20 -5.81 38.86
N VAL A 263 4.18 -5.95 40.19
CA VAL A 263 2.94 -5.80 40.99
C VAL A 263 3.08 -4.65 41.99
N LEU A 264 2.13 -3.72 41.96
CA LEU A 264 1.97 -2.64 42.92
C LEU A 264 0.81 -2.96 43.86
N ILE A 265 1.05 -3.04 45.17
CA ILE A 265 0.02 -3.29 46.18
C ILE A 265 -0.36 -1.98 46.86
N GLN A 266 -1.66 -1.68 46.89
CA GLN A 266 -2.26 -0.50 47.52
C GLN A 266 -3.38 -0.95 48.46
N GLY A 267 -3.10 -0.99 49.77
CA GLY A 267 -4.06 -1.46 50.77
C GLY A 267 -4.62 -2.86 50.46
N ASN A 268 -5.90 -2.94 50.08
CA ASN A 268 -6.60 -4.20 49.78
C ASN A 268 -6.77 -4.47 48.26
N SER A 269 -6.10 -3.69 47.40
CA SER A 269 -6.08 -3.84 45.94
C SER A 269 -4.65 -3.94 45.41
N PHE A 270 -4.49 -4.49 44.21
CA PHE A 270 -3.20 -4.52 43.50
C PHE A 270 -3.37 -4.19 42.02
N GLN A 271 -2.33 -3.65 41.41
CA GLN A 271 -2.17 -3.52 39.96
C GLN A 271 -1.02 -4.43 39.51
N SER A 272 -1.19 -5.12 38.38
CA SER A 272 -0.16 -6.00 37.80
C SER A 272 0.15 -5.59 36.36
N PHE A 273 1.42 -5.47 36.03
CA PHE A 273 1.92 -5.06 34.73
C PHE A 273 2.81 -6.17 34.15
N ASP A 274 2.51 -6.64 32.94
CA ASP A 274 3.36 -7.60 32.22
C ASP A 274 4.70 -6.94 31.85
N LEU A 275 5.81 -7.52 32.27
CA LEU A 275 7.15 -6.95 32.05
C LEU A 275 7.48 -6.76 30.57
N LYS A 276 6.90 -7.57 29.67
CA LYS A 276 7.09 -7.42 28.23
C LYS A 276 6.56 -6.08 27.71
N LEU A 277 5.59 -5.49 28.41
CA LEU A 277 4.94 -4.22 28.11
C LEU A 277 5.35 -3.09 29.07
N VAL A 278 6.48 -3.25 29.78
CA VAL A 278 7.02 -2.23 30.68
C VAL A 278 8.27 -1.60 30.08
N TRP A 279 8.31 -0.27 30.03
CA TRP A 279 9.50 0.51 29.69
C TRP A 279 9.95 1.34 30.89
N VAL A 280 11.26 1.53 31.03
CA VAL A 280 11.89 2.32 32.09
C VAL A 280 12.61 3.49 31.44
N ASP A 281 12.16 4.71 31.70
CA ASP A 281 12.76 5.94 31.18
C ASP A 281 13.67 6.59 32.24
N GLU A 282 14.90 6.88 31.81
CA GLU A 282 16.00 7.40 32.61
C GLU A 282 16.01 8.93 32.69
N ASN A 283 15.46 9.61 31.67
CA ASN A 283 15.62 11.04 31.40
C ASN A 283 14.55 11.94 32.07
N CYS A 284 14.21 11.68 33.33
CA CYS A 284 13.35 12.57 34.10
C CYS A 284 14.05 13.91 34.42
N ARG A 285 13.80 14.95 33.59
CA ARG A 285 14.23 16.34 33.85
C ARG A 285 13.21 17.18 34.63
N GLU A 286 12.02 16.64 34.91
CA GLU A 286 11.01 17.35 35.70
C GLU A 286 11.37 17.33 37.18
N LYS A 287 11.23 18.49 37.84
CA LYS A 287 11.57 18.78 39.23
C LYS A 287 11.06 17.67 40.17
N SER A 288 11.90 16.68 40.44
CA SER A 288 11.65 15.81 41.57
C SER A 288 11.64 16.69 42.82
N THR A 289 10.71 16.43 43.73
CA THR A 289 10.75 17.01 45.08
C THR A 289 12.17 16.91 45.62
N PRO A 290 12.75 17.98 46.19
CA PRO A 290 14.14 17.97 46.64
C PRO A 290 14.38 16.78 47.57
N GLY A 291 15.31 15.88 47.19
CA GLY A 291 15.68 14.70 47.96
C GLY A 291 15.06 13.35 47.53
N LEU A 292 14.25 13.29 46.47
CA LEU A 292 13.72 12.02 45.93
C LEU A 292 14.19 11.80 44.48
N TYR A 293 14.65 10.58 44.18
CA TYR A 293 15.16 10.18 42.87
C TYR A 293 14.13 9.29 42.16
N GLY A 294 13.54 9.81 41.08
CA GLY A 294 12.46 9.15 40.33
C GLY A 294 12.95 8.25 39.17
N LEU A 295 12.24 7.15 38.95
CA LEU A 295 12.26 6.29 37.75
C LEU A 295 10.87 6.35 37.11
N ARG A 296 10.80 6.69 35.82
CA ARG A 296 9.54 6.72 35.09
C ARG A 296 9.28 5.36 34.48
N ILE A 297 8.15 4.76 34.85
CA ILE A 297 7.69 3.49 34.32
C ILE A 297 6.55 3.78 33.35
N ILE A 298 6.71 3.33 32.11
CA ILE A 298 5.75 3.53 31.03
C ILE A 298 5.16 2.18 30.66
N THR A 299 3.83 2.12 30.60
CA THR A 299 3.03 0.96 30.19
C THR A 299 2.04 1.41 29.10
N PRO A 300 1.35 0.49 28.40
CA PRO A 300 0.42 0.85 27.33
C PRO A 300 -0.67 1.87 27.69
N GLU A 301 -1.11 1.89 28.95
CA GLU A 301 -2.24 2.74 29.38
C GLU A 301 -1.92 3.67 30.53
N GLU A 302 -0.84 3.42 31.27
CA GLU A 302 -0.47 4.16 32.47
C GLU A 302 1.01 4.53 32.44
N THR A 303 1.33 5.72 32.92
CA THR A 303 2.70 6.13 33.24
C THR A 303 2.75 6.54 34.70
N PHE A 304 3.66 5.96 35.46
CA PHE A 304 3.81 6.27 36.89
C PHE A 304 5.29 6.35 37.27
N PHE A 305 5.57 7.00 38.41
CA PHE A 305 6.94 7.17 38.90
C PHE A 305 7.19 6.32 40.13
N LEU A 306 8.33 5.61 40.14
CA LEU A 306 8.91 4.98 41.32
C LEU A 306 9.96 5.92 41.91
N SER A 307 9.94 6.12 43.22
CA SER A 307 10.80 7.08 43.93
C SER A 307 11.64 6.39 44.99
N ALA A 308 12.96 6.61 44.93
CA ALA A 308 13.92 6.10 45.90
C ALA A 308 14.49 7.26 46.75
N LYS A 309 14.89 6.94 47.98
CA LYS A 309 15.51 7.90 48.92
C LYS A 309 16.99 8.20 48.59
N ASP A 310 17.65 7.32 47.83
CA ASP A 310 19.08 7.36 47.53
C ASP A 310 19.30 7.10 46.02
N PRO A 311 20.21 7.83 45.35
CA PRO A 311 20.57 7.55 43.95
C PRO A 311 21.10 6.12 43.71
N GLN A 312 21.79 5.51 44.68
CA GLN A 312 22.27 4.13 44.57
C GLN A 312 21.10 3.14 44.52
N MET A 313 20.09 3.34 45.37
CA MET A 313 18.88 2.51 45.36
C MET A 313 18.10 2.64 44.06
N LYS A 314 18.01 3.86 43.50
CA LYS A 314 17.46 4.09 42.17
C LYS A 314 18.20 3.25 41.12
N ALA A 315 19.53 3.31 41.10
CA ALA A 315 20.35 2.59 40.12
C ALA A 315 20.19 1.06 40.24
N VAL A 316 20.11 0.52 41.47
CA VAL A 316 19.87 -0.92 41.69
C VAL A 316 18.50 -1.34 41.17
N TRP A 317 17.44 -0.59 41.47
CA TRP A 317 16.10 -0.89 40.97
C TRP A 317 15.99 -0.79 39.46
N GLN A 318 16.59 0.25 38.87
CA GLN A 318 16.67 0.40 37.42
C GLN A 318 17.35 -0.80 36.76
N TRP A 319 18.50 -1.20 37.29
CA TRP A 319 19.24 -2.36 36.78
C TRP A 319 18.41 -3.65 36.90
N LYS A 320 17.79 -3.92 38.06
CA LYS A 320 16.93 -5.10 38.25
C LYS A 320 15.73 -5.11 37.32
N LEU A 321 15.05 -3.97 37.15
CA LEU A 321 13.91 -3.86 36.23
C LEU A 321 14.34 -4.11 34.78
N ASN A 322 15.41 -3.47 34.33
CA ASN A 322 15.90 -3.64 32.96
C ASN A 322 16.31 -5.09 32.68
N GLN A 323 16.97 -5.77 33.63
CA GLN A 323 17.32 -7.18 33.50
C GLN A 323 16.08 -8.09 33.49
N ALA A 324 15.12 -7.86 34.38
CA ALA A 324 13.87 -8.63 34.42
C ALA A 324 13.08 -8.46 33.10
N ILE A 325 12.98 -7.25 32.58
CA ILE A 325 12.34 -6.95 31.29
C ILE A 325 13.08 -7.67 30.16
N ARG A 326 14.42 -7.58 30.10
CA ARG A 326 15.24 -8.28 29.08
C ARG A 326 14.98 -9.78 29.08
N GLN A 327 14.96 -10.41 30.27
CA GLN A 327 14.71 -11.84 30.42
C GLN A 327 13.28 -12.21 30.01
N ALA A 328 12.28 -11.43 30.41
CA ALA A 328 10.89 -11.63 30.02
C ALA A 328 10.69 -11.53 28.50
N LEU A 329 11.38 -10.61 27.83
CA LEU A 329 11.35 -10.45 26.37
C LEU A 329 12.02 -11.62 25.64
N ASN A 330 13.17 -12.08 26.14
CA ASN A 330 13.93 -13.18 25.52
C ASN A 330 13.32 -14.57 25.80
N GLY A 331 12.44 -14.68 26.79
CA GLY A 331 11.90 -15.98 27.25
C GLY A 331 12.95 -16.90 27.85
N LYS A 332 14.14 -16.39 28.16
CA LYS A 332 15.26 -17.12 28.76
C LYS A 332 15.63 -16.46 30.08
N ARG A 333 15.70 -17.26 31.14
CA ARG A 333 16.15 -16.82 32.46
C ARG A 333 17.67 -16.84 32.50
N ASP A 334 18.28 -15.77 33.00
CA ASP A 334 19.73 -15.72 33.14
C ASP A 334 20.16 -16.57 34.34
N PHE A 335 21.27 -17.29 34.17
CA PHE A 335 21.88 -18.08 35.22
C PHE A 335 23.37 -17.72 35.34
N PRO A 336 23.86 -17.25 36.50
CA PRO A 336 23.16 -16.98 37.78
C PRO A 336 22.14 -15.83 37.71
N LEU A 337 21.30 -15.67 38.75
CA LEU A 337 20.30 -14.59 38.89
C LEU A 337 20.91 -13.24 38.47
N TRP A 338 20.28 -12.57 37.50
CA TRP A 338 20.71 -11.29 36.90
C TRP A 338 21.91 -11.32 35.93
N GLY A 339 22.39 -12.49 35.55
CA GLY A 339 23.41 -12.65 34.51
C GLY A 339 24.81 -12.17 34.91
N LYS A 340 25.73 -12.12 33.94
CA LYS A 340 27.10 -11.62 34.14
C LYS A 340 27.12 -10.09 34.07
N THR A 341 27.77 -9.44 35.02
CA THR A 341 27.99 -7.99 35.01
C THR A 341 28.76 -7.57 33.76
N GLY A 342 28.14 -6.76 32.88
CA GLY A 342 28.79 -6.14 31.71
C GLY A 342 28.15 -6.40 30.34
N GLU A 343 27.14 -7.29 30.22
CA GLU A 343 26.36 -7.44 28.98
C GLU A 343 25.31 -6.33 28.84
N GLY A 344 24.98 -5.95 27.59
CA GLY A 344 24.08 -4.85 27.23
C GLY A 344 22.85 -4.78 28.14
N THR A 345 22.76 -3.69 28.89
CA THR A 345 21.89 -3.53 30.06
C THR A 345 20.49 -3.04 29.72
N GLU A 346 20.22 -2.59 28.50
CA GLU A 346 18.99 -1.90 28.16
C GLU A 346 18.05 -2.75 27.29
N PRO A 347 16.77 -2.89 27.68
CA PRO A 347 15.75 -3.51 26.83
C PRO A 347 15.52 -2.72 25.54
N PRO A 348 15.12 -3.36 24.43
CA PRO A 348 14.79 -2.65 23.20
C PRO A 348 13.61 -1.69 23.41
N SER A 349 13.74 -0.46 22.88
CA SER A 349 12.70 0.57 22.93
C SER A 349 11.51 0.23 22.04
N CYS A 350 11.76 -0.42 20.89
CA CYS A 350 10.73 -0.92 19.97
C CYS A 350 10.49 -2.41 20.19
N ARG A 351 9.22 -2.83 20.25
CA ARG A 351 8.84 -4.21 20.58
C ARG A 351 7.59 -4.64 19.81
N PHE A 352 7.41 -5.92 19.52
CA PHE A 352 6.21 -6.45 18.87
C PHE A 352 5.35 -7.22 19.87
N PHE A 353 4.10 -6.78 20.11
CA PHE A 353 3.21 -7.41 21.09
C PHE A 353 1.73 -7.21 20.78
N THR A 354 0.90 -8.11 21.34
CA THR A 354 -0.55 -7.99 21.36
C THR A 354 -1.04 -7.50 22.71
N TYR A 355 -1.86 -6.45 22.72
CA TYR A 355 -2.46 -5.88 23.92
C TYR A 355 -3.93 -5.55 23.71
N VAL A 356 -4.75 -5.76 24.75
CA VAL A 356 -6.16 -5.37 24.76
C VAL A 356 -6.33 -4.20 25.71
N PHE A 357 -6.71 -3.06 25.16
CA PHE A 357 -6.89 -1.84 25.91
C PHE A 357 -8.12 -1.93 26.84
N ARG A 358 -7.96 -1.50 28.09
CA ARG A 358 -8.95 -1.59 29.17
C ARG A 358 -9.45 -0.23 29.60
N LEU A 359 -8.55 0.75 29.72
CA LEU A 359 -8.88 2.11 30.15
C LEU A 359 -9.66 2.88 29.06
N GLU A 360 -10.33 3.94 29.49
CA GLU A 360 -11.14 4.79 28.62
C GLU A 360 -10.23 5.65 27.72
N SER A 361 -9.93 5.12 26.54
CA SER A 361 -9.10 5.74 25.51
C SER A 361 -9.75 5.59 24.12
N LYS A 362 -9.13 6.14 23.07
CA LYS A 362 -9.52 5.90 21.66
C LYS A 362 -9.62 4.41 21.33
N PHE A 363 -8.81 3.59 21.99
CA PHE A 363 -8.75 2.15 21.77
C PHE A 363 -9.51 1.34 22.82
N LYS A 364 -10.41 1.93 23.63
CA LYS A 364 -11.15 1.22 24.69
C LYS A 364 -11.71 -0.11 24.19
N SER A 365 -11.33 -1.21 24.85
CA SER A 365 -11.72 -2.58 24.50
C SER A 365 -11.23 -3.12 23.15
N ALA A 366 -10.40 -2.37 22.43
CA ALA A 366 -9.78 -2.81 21.18
C ALA A 366 -8.53 -3.65 21.48
N SER A 367 -8.24 -4.61 20.60
CA SER A 367 -6.98 -5.34 20.59
C SER A 367 -6.05 -4.73 19.55
N TYR A 368 -4.84 -4.35 19.96
CA TYR A 368 -3.76 -4.00 19.06
C TYR A 368 -2.73 -5.12 19.01
N GLU A 369 -2.29 -5.48 17.82
CA GLU A 369 -1.19 -6.39 17.55
C GLU A 369 -0.23 -5.69 16.59
N GLY A 370 1.00 -5.48 17.00
CA GLY A 370 1.95 -4.74 16.19
C GLY A 370 3.16 -4.28 16.96
N GLU A 371 3.89 -3.36 16.33
CA GLU A 371 5.04 -2.70 16.93
C GLU A 371 4.60 -1.65 17.98
N TRP A 372 5.40 -1.50 19.02
CA TRP A 372 5.22 -0.60 20.14
C TRP A 372 6.50 0.17 20.37
N HIS A 373 6.39 1.47 20.64
CA HIS A 373 7.50 2.33 21.05
C HIS A 373 7.09 3.08 22.32
N TRP A 374 7.85 2.89 23.40
CA TRP A 374 7.60 3.55 24.70
C TRP A 374 6.11 3.51 25.14
N GLY A 375 5.50 2.32 25.14
CA GLY A 375 4.11 2.14 25.57
C GLY A 375 3.04 2.62 24.58
N LYS A 376 3.41 3.07 23.38
CA LYS A 376 2.43 3.49 22.37
C LYS A 376 2.53 2.63 21.11
N PRO A 377 1.39 2.35 20.43
CA PRO A 377 1.40 1.80 19.07
C PRO A 377 2.33 2.59 18.15
N HIS A 378 3.20 1.90 17.43
CA HIS A 378 4.20 2.48 16.53
C HIS A 378 4.47 1.53 15.37
N GLY A 379 5.05 2.02 14.27
CA GLY A 379 5.41 1.17 13.13
C GLY A 379 4.19 0.43 12.57
N LYS A 380 4.37 -0.80 12.12
CA LYS A 380 3.25 -1.59 11.56
C LYS A 380 2.41 -2.23 12.64
N GLY A 381 1.09 -2.13 12.50
CA GLY A 381 0.17 -2.76 13.43
C GLY A 381 -1.24 -2.96 12.91
N THR A 382 -2.02 -3.68 13.71
CA THR A 382 -3.43 -3.97 13.48
C THR A 382 -4.23 -3.70 14.75
N VAL A 383 -5.20 -2.79 14.67
CA VAL A 383 -6.21 -2.57 15.72
C VAL A 383 -7.52 -3.25 15.30
N LYS A 384 -8.14 -3.99 16.21
CA LYS A 384 -9.49 -4.56 16.06
C LYS A 384 -10.36 -4.12 17.23
N TRP A 385 -11.51 -3.51 16.92
CA TRP A 385 -12.49 -3.09 17.92
C TRP A 385 -13.59 -4.16 18.07
N ARG A 386 -14.25 -4.20 19.24
CA ARG A 386 -15.33 -5.16 19.52
C ARG A 386 -16.58 -4.95 18.66
N ASP A 387 -16.75 -3.75 18.12
CA ASP A 387 -17.87 -3.41 17.24
C ASP A 387 -17.65 -3.88 15.79
N GLY A 388 -16.53 -4.56 15.50
CA GLY A 388 -16.17 -5.06 14.18
C GLY A 388 -15.35 -4.08 13.33
N ARG A 389 -15.11 -2.84 13.81
CA ARG A 389 -14.15 -1.94 13.16
C ARG A 389 -12.75 -2.55 13.21
N ASN A 390 -11.94 -2.29 12.19
CA ASN A 390 -10.52 -2.61 12.21
C ASN A 390 -9.70 -1.58 11.44
N HIS A 391 -8.42 -1.51 11.77
CA HIS A 391 -7.44 -0.67 11.09
C HIS A 391 -6.13 -1.45 10.99
N VAL A 392 -5.59 -1.56 9.79
CA VAL A 392 -4.29 -2.19 9.50
C VAL A 392 -3.43 -1.14 8.80
N GLY A 393 -2.26 -0.84 9.33
CA GLY A 393 -1.39 0.19 8.74
C GLY A 393 -0.24 0.61 9.62
N ASP A 394 0.35 1.74 9.28
CA ASP A 394 1.42 2.34 10.07
C ASP A 394 0.86 3.19 11.24
N PHE A 395 1.62 3.25 12.33
CA PHE A 395 1.31 3.97 13.55
C PHE A 395 2.52 4.80 13.99
N LYS A 396 2.27 5.97 14.56
CA LYS A 396 3.29 6.84 15.15
C LYS A 396 2.73 7.48 16.40
N GLU A 397 3.45 7.35 17.51
CA GLU A 397 3.06 7.91 18.81
C GLU A 397 1.62 7.54 19.25
N GLY A 398 1.17 6.33 18.93
CA GLY A 398 -0.16 5.81 19.30
C GLY A 398 -1.30 6.25 18.39
N LEU A 399 -1.01 6.93 17.27
CA LEU A 399 -1.98 7.35 16.28
C LEU A 399 -1.68 6.70 14.93
N GLU A 400 -2.73 6.50 14.12
CA GLU A 400 -2.62 6.06 12.73
C GLU A 400 -1.79 7.09 11.95
N HIS A 401 -0.80 6.60 11.21
CA HIS A 401 0.15 7.41 10.45
C HIS A 401 0.49 6.68 9.15
N GLY A 402 1.02 7.37 8.14
CA GLY A 402 1.39 6.72 6.86
C GLY A 402 0.19 6.07 6.16
N PHE A 403 0.40 4.95 5.47
CA PHE A 403 -0.69 4.27 4.78
C PHE A 403 -1.44 3.30 5.71
N GLY A 404 -2.76 3.28 5.60
CA GLY A 404 -3.59 2.37 6.38
C GLY A 404 -4.93 2.06 5.72
N ILE A 405 -5.42 0.84 5.98
CA ILE A 405 -6.72 0.34 5.57
C ILE A 405 -7.61 0.27 6.81
N CYS A 406 -8.71 1.02 6.80
CA CYS A 406 -9.73 0.96 7.85
C CYS A 406 -11.01 0.32 7.31
N LEU A 407 -11.53 -0.68 8.02
CA LEU A 407 -12.84 -1.27 7.74
C LEU A 407 -13.82 -0.84 8.83
N VAL A 408 -14.97 -0.30 8.41
CA VAL A 408 -16.05 0.14 9.30
C VAL A 408 -17.31 -0.63 8.95
N PRO A 409 -17.84 -1.49 9.85
CA PRO A 409 -19.07 -2.23 9.59
C PRO A 409 -20.29 -1.30 9.58
N ARG A 410 -21.26 -1.57 8.70
CA ARG A 410 -22.56 -0.89 8.72
C ARG A 410 -23.56 -1.64 9.60
N ARG A 411 -24.62 -0.95 10.01
CA ARG A 411 -25.67 -1.47 10.91
C ARG A 411 -26.53 -2.59 10.30
N SER A 412 -26.44 -2.83 8.99
CA SER A 412 -27.25 -3.82 8.26
C SER A 412 -26.39 -4.57 7.24
N GLU A 413 -26.37 -5.91 7.35
CA GLU A 413 -25.69 -6.90 6.49
C GLU A 413 -24.15 -6.87 6.50
N ASP A 414 -23.53 -7.93 5.96
CA ASP A 414 -22.08 -8.20 5.80
C ASP A 414 -21.30 -7.15 4.95
N ARG A 415 -21.74 -5.89 4.97
CA ARG A 415 -21.19 -4.78 4.20
C ARG A 415 -20.36 -3.86 5.09
N TYR A 416 -19.21 -3.46 4.56
CA TYR A 416 -18.22 -2.64 5.23
C TYR A 416 -17.95 -1.41 4.37
N ASP A 417 -17.74 -0.26 5.02
CA ASP A 417 -17.03 0.84 4.41
C ASP A 417 -15.53 0.55 4.53
N CYS A 418 -14.80 0.61 3.42
CA CYS A 418 -13.38 0.34 3.34
C CYS A 418 -12.64 1.61 2.92
N TYR A 419 -11.79 2.12 3.81
CA TYR A 419 -11.02 3.34 3.64
C TYR A 419 -9.55 2.98 3.44
N LYS A 420 -9.05 3.10 2.21
CA LYS A 420 -7.64 2.88 1.82
C LYS A 420 -6.98 4.26 1.68
N CYS A 421 -6.43 4.80 2.77
CA CYS A 421 -6.04 6.21 2.85
C CYS A 421 -4.64 6.39 3.46
N HIS A 422 -4.09 7.59 3.27
CA HIS A 422 -2.97 8.08 4.07
C HIS A 422 -3.50 8.78 5.33
N TRP A 423 -2.83 8.52 6.44
CA TRP A 423 -3.18 8.96 7.78
C TRP A 423 -2.07 9.85 8.33
N TYR A 424 -2.46 10.93 8.99
CA TYR A 424 -1.56 11.80 9.71
C TYR A 424 -2.19 12.16 11.04
N GLU A 425 -1.55 11.74 12.14
CA GLU A 425 -2.03 11.94 13.51
C GLU A 425 -3.49 11.46 13.71
N GLY A 426 -3.81 10.30 13.14
CA GLY A 426 -5.14 9.68 13.26
C GLY A 426 -6.23 10.29 12.39
N LYS A 427 -5.88 11.16 11.43
CA LYS A 427 -6.82 11.74 10.46
C LYS A 427 -6.40 11.40 9.03
N MET A 428 -7.38 11.17 8.15
CA MET A 428 -7.15 10.98 6.72
C MET A 428 -6.63 12.28 6.11
N ARG A 429 -5.52 12.20 5.37
CA ARG A 429 -4.90 13.33 4.67
C ARG A 429 -4.21 12.84 3.40
N GLY A 430 -4.35 13.58 2.30
CA GLY A 430 -3.80 13.19 1.00
C GLY A 430 -4.75 12.31 0.19
N TYR A 431 -4.23 11.63 -0.82
CA TYR A 431 -5.05 10.79 -1.71
C TYR A 431 -5.48 9.48 -1.02
N GLY A 432 -6.74 9.09 -1.23
CA GLY A 432 -7.30 7.84 -0.72
C GLY A 432 -8.44 7.30 -1.60
N ILE A 433 -8.76 6.02 -1.41
CA ILE A 433 -9.93 5.36 -2.00
C ILE A 433 -10.85 4.86 -0.90
N CYS A 434 -12.11 5.25 -0.98
CA CYS A 434 -13.18 4.82 -0.07
C CYS A 434 -14.22 4.03 -0.85
N GLU A 435 -14.35 2.75 -0.53
CA GLU A 435 -15.38 1.85 -1.04
C GLU A 435 -16.47 1.78 0.03
N TYR A 436 -17.63 2.38 -0.24
CA TYR A 436 -18.73 2.42 0.71
C TYR A 436 -19.61 1.18 0.54
N GLY A 437 -20.20 0.71 1.64
CA GLY A 437 -21.11 -0.44 1.65
C GLY A 437 -22.41 -0.23 0.86
N ASN A 438 -22.64 0.95 0.27
CA ASN A 438 -23.76 1.24 -0.63
C ASN A 438 -23.34 1.32 -2.11
N ASP A 439 -22.27 0.61 -2.49
CA ASP A 439 -21.75 0.49 -3.86
C ASP A 439 -21.20 1.81 -4.46
N MET A 440 -21.07 2.85 -3.64
CA MET A 440 -20.37 4.08 -4.01
C MET A 440 -18.87 3.91 -3.79
N VAL A 441 -18.08 4.45 -4.70
CA VAL A 441 -16.62 4.48 -4.59
C VAL A 441 -16.13 5.91 -4.79
N TYR A 442 -15.45 6.44 -3.78
CA TYR A 442 -14.75 7.72 -3.88
C TYR A 442 -13.25 7.49 -4.08
N LYS A 443 -12.65 8.20 -5.04
CA LYS A 443 -11.23 8.19 -5.35
C LYS A 443 -10.75 9.63 -5.44
N GLY A 444 -10.04 10.12 -4.45
CA GLY A 444 -9.67 11.53 -4.41
C GLY A 444 -8.94 11.91 -3.13
N TYR A 445 -8.79 13.21 -2.93
CA TYR A 445 -8.01 13.74 -1.82
C TYR A 445 -8.87 14.02 -0.59
N PHE A 446 -8.20 13.93 0.56
CA PHE A 446 -8.75 14.17 1.89
C PHE A 446 -7.90 15.19 2.63
N LYS A 447 -8.55 15.97 3.48
CA LYS A 447 -7.92 16.83 4.47
C LYS A 447 -8.70 16.70 5.77
N ASP A 448 -8.05 16.28 6.85
CA ASP A 448 -8.69 16.14 8.17
C ASP A 448 -9.98 15.29 8.16
N ASN A 449 -9.97 14.15 7.48
CA ASN A 449 -11.12 13.23 7.29
C ASN A 449 -12.24 13.70 6.35
N VAL A 450 -12.16 14.90 5.76
CA VAL A 450 -13.16 15.38 4.78
C VAL A 450 -12.59 15.34 3.37
N ARG A 451 -13.44 15.05 2.38
CA ARG A 451 -13.07 15.11 0.95
C ARG A 451 -12.73 16.54 0.58
N GLN A 452 -11.59 16.72 -0.08
CA GLN A 452 -11.02 18.02 -0.39
C GLN A 452 -10.22 17.92 -1.70
N GLY A 453 -10.24 18.96 -2.54
CA GLY A 453 -9.46 18.98 -3.78
C GLY A 453 -10.09 18.16 -4.90
N PHE A 454 -9.30 17.66 -5.84
CA PHE A 454 -9.83 16.84 -6.93
C PHE A 454 -10.27 15.45 -6.43
N GLY A 455 -11.40 14.96 -6.93
CA GLY A 455 -11.90 13.63 -6.59
C GLY A 455 -13.01 13.14 -7.50
N ILE A 456 -13.16 11.82 -7.53
CA ILE A 456 -14.12 11.10 -8.36
C ILE A 456 -15.04 10.31 -7.44
N LEU A 457 -16.35 10.45 -7.61
CA LEU A 457 -17.36 9.66 -6.93
C LEU A 457 -18.16 8.87 -7.96
N GLU A 458 -18.11 7.55 -7.88
CA GLU A 458 -18.81 6.63 -8.78
C GLU A 458 -19.86 5.86 -7.97
N ASN A 459 -21.08 5.76 -8.48
CA ASN A 459 -22.09 4.83 -7.98
C ASN A 459 -22.20 3.64 -8.94
N HIS A 460 -21.92 2.44 -8.45
CA HIS A 460 -22.00 1.21 -9.23
C HIS A 460 -23.32 0.45 -9.03
N SER A 461 -24.27 1.00 -8.25
CA SER A 461 -25.61 0.43 -8.12
C SER A 461 -26.31 0.33 -9.47
N ALA A 462 -27.11 -0.72 -9.65
CA ALA A 462 -27.89 -0.95 -10.86
C ALA A 462 -29.11 -0.02 -10.99
N GLU A 463 -29.56 0.59 -9.89
CA GLU A 463 -30.79 1.42 -9.89
C GLU A 463 -30.53 2.85 -10.35
N HIS A 464 -29.39 3.44 -9.96
CA HIS A 464 -29.06 4.85 -10.25
C HIS A 464 -27.55 5.09 -10.49
N PRO A 465 -26.91 4.46 -11.48
CA PRO A 465 -25.50 4.63 -11.80
C PRO A 465 -25.15 6.06 -12.23
N PHE A 466 -24.22 6.68 -11.50
CA PHE A 466 -23.69 7.99 -11.84
C PHE A 466 -22.19 8.06 -11.64
N LYS A 467 -21.56 9.07 -12.23
CA LYS A 467 -20.16 9.41 -12.00
C LYS A 467 -19.98 10.91 -11.89
N TYR A 468 -19.39 11.35 -10.80
CA TYR A 468 -18.93 12.73 -10.63
C TYR A 468 -17.40 12.77 -10.69
N THR A 469 -16.85 13.69 -11.48
CA THR A 469 -15.41 13.97 -11.55
C THR A 469 -15.23 15.47 -11.38
N GLY A 470 -14.62 15.92 -10.28
CA GLY A 470 -14.57 17.35 -10.01
C GLY A 470 -13.87 17.73 -8.72
N GLN A 471 -14.05 18.98 -8.36
CA GLN A 471 -13.49 19.57 -7.15
C GLN A 471 -14.42 19.35 -5.95
N TRP A 472 -13.80 19.08 -4.81
CA TRP A 472 -14.43 18.86 -3.52
C TRP A 472 -13.92 19.88 -2.51
N GLU A 473 -14.81 20.34 -1.66
CA GLU A 473 -14.49 21.19 -0.52
C GLU A 473 -15.39 20.80 0.65
N ASN A 474 -14.78 20.42 1.77
CA ASN A 474 -15.49 20.01 2.99
C ASN A 474 -16.62 18.99 2.72
N ASP A 475 -16.30 17.89 2.04
CA ASP A 475 -17.24 16.82 1.66
C ASP A 475 -18.32 17.16 0.64
N LYS A 476 -18.32 18.38 0.08
CA LYS A 476 -19.28 18.80 -0.92
C LYS A 476 -18.64 19.05 -2.28
N LYS A 477 -19.40 18.84 -3.35
CA LYS A 477 -18.99 19.23 -4.71
C LYS A 477 -18.92 20.75 -4.77
N ASN A 478 -17.80 21.28 -5.26
CA ASN A 478 -17.59 22.71 -5.40
C ASN A 478 -16.71 23.00 -6.63
N GLY A 479 -16.79 24.19 -7.22
CA GLY A 479 -15.97 24.57 -8.36
C GLY A 479 -16.31 23.82 -9.67
N TYR A 480 -15.35 23.72 -10.58
CA TYR A 480 -15.55 23.05 -11.87
C TYR A 480 -15.62 21.52 -11.71
N GLY A 481 -16.62 20.89 -12.33
CA GLY A 481 -16.78 19.44 -12.29
C GLY A 481 -17.79 18.91 -13.30
N VAL A 482 -17.66 17.63 -13.60
CA VAL A 482 -18.47 16.90 -14.57
C VAL A 482 -19.30 15.85 -13.85
N TRP A 483 -20.59 15.81 -14.16
CA TRP A 483 -21.53 14.81 -13.68
C TRP A 483 -22.10 14.03 -14.85
N GLU A 484 -21.95 12.72 -14.80
CA GLU A 484 -22.52 11.77 -15.76
C GLU A 484 -23.65 11.02 -15.09
N ASP A 485 -24.83 11.13 -15.69
CA ASP A 485 -26.03 10.38 -15.36
C ASP A 485 -26.20 9.28 -16.40
N LYS A 486 -25.89 8.04 -16.01
CA LYS A 486 -25.92 6.91 -16.96
C LYS A 486 -27.34 6.41 -17.22
N ASP A 487 -28.30 6.76 -16.37
CA ASP A 487 -29.70 6.36 -16.57
C ASP A 487 -30.39 7.27 -17.57
N ARG A 488 -30.23 8.59 -17.41
CA ARG A 488 -30.77 9.56 -18.38
C ARG A 488 -29.94 9.65 -19.66
N GLY A 489 -28.70 9.15 -19.64
CA GLY A 489 -27.78 9.37 -20.75
C GLY A 489 -27.42 10.84 -20.88
N GLU A 490 -27.17 11.52 -19.75
CA GLU A 490 -26.88 12.95 -19.72
C GLU A 490 -25.53 13.22 -19.05
N ARG A 491 -24.81 14.21 -19.56
CA ARG A 491 -23.60 14.75 -18.95
C ARG A 491 -23.78 16.23 -18.69
N TYR A 492 -23.53 16.67 -17.46
CA TYR A 492 -23.39 18.07 -17.08
C TYR A 492 -21.92 18.42 -16.89
N ILE A 493 -21.46 19.48 -17.55
CA ILE A 493 -20.12 20.05 -17.48
C ILE A 493 -20.27 21.49 -16.99
N GLY A 494 -19.80 21.83 -15.79
CA GLY A 494 -19.95 23.19 -15.31
C GLY A 494 -19.49 23.41 -13.88
N THR A 495 -19.95 24.51 -13.30
CA THR A 495 -19.62 24.86 -11.92
C THR A 495 -20.60 24.26 -10.91
N TRP A 496 -20.10 23.99 -9.71
CA TRP A 496 -20.79 23.42 -8.58
C TRP A 496 -20.59 24.32 -7.36
N LEU A 497 -21.59 24.35 -6.48
CA LEU A 497 -21.51 25.03 -5.19
C LEU A 497 -22.35 24.25 -4.19
N ASP A 498 -21.73 23.79 -3.10
CA ASP A 498 -22.40 23.05 -2.03
C ASP A 498 -23.28 21.88 -2.54
N ASP A 499 -22.73 20.99 -3.37
CA ASP A 499 -23.42 19.84 -3.99
C ASP A 499 -24.45 20.16 -5.08
N HIS A 500 -24.73 21.43 -5.35
CA HIS A 500 -25.69 21.86 -6.37
C HIS A 500 -25.02 22.39 -7.63
N LYS A 501 -25.65 22.18 -8.80
CA LYS A 501 -25.26 22.85 -10.05
C LYS A 501 -25.46 24.36 -9.88
N HIS A 502 -24.43 25.14 -10.19
CA HIS A 502 -24.43 26.58 -10.01
C HIS A 502 -23.59 27.25 -11.10
N GLY A 503 -23.90 28.49 -11.46
CA GLY A 503 -23.14 29.23 -12.48
C GLY A 503 -23.39 28.69 -13.89
N GLN A 504 -22.45 28.86 -14.81
CA GLN A 504 -22.61 28.35 -16.17
C GLN A 504 -22.47 26.82 -16.20
N GLY A 505 -23.24 26.18 -17.06
CA GLY A 505 -23.22 24.74 -17.27
C GLY A 505 -23.57 24.38 -18.71
N ILE A 506 -22.91 23.36 -19.23
CA ILE A 506 -23.24 22.70 -20.49
C ILE A 506 -23.82 21.34 -20.15
N VAL A 507 -24.91 20.97 -20.82
CA VAL A 507 -25.46 19.62 -20.74
C VAL A 507 -25.42 19.00 -22.12
N VAL A 508 -24.94 17.76 -22.20
CA VAL A 508 -24.90 16.93 -23.41
C VAL A 508 -25.72 15.68 -23.16
N THR A 509 -26.60 15.36 -24.08
CA THR A 509 -27.44 14.16 -24.03
C THR A 509 -26.90 13.10 -24.99
N GLN A 510 -27.22 11.84 -24.73
CA GLN A 510 -26.83 10.71 -25.58
C GLN A 510 -27.44 10.79 -26.99
N SER A 511 -28.52 11.55 -27.18
CA SER A 511 -29.14 11.75 -28.50
C SER A 511 -28.39 12.78 -29.37
N GLY A 512 -27.41 13.48 -28.80
CA GLY A 512 -26.60 14.49 -29.51
C GLY A 512 -27.05 15.93 -29.25
N VAL A 513 -28.23 16.13 -28.64
CA VAL A 513 -28.67 17.46 -28.19
C VAL A 513 -27.74 17.96 -27.10
N CYS A 514 -27.30 19.22 -27.20
CA CYS A 514 -26.53 19.87 -26.16
C CYS A 514 -26.95 21.32 -25.94
N TYR A 515 -26.79 21.83 -24.72
CA TYR A 515 -27.17 23.20 -24.41
C TYR A 515 -26.27 23.83 -23.35
N GLN A 516 -26.14 25.14 -23.42
CA GLN A 516 -25.40 25.97 -22.48
C GLN A 516 -26.35 26.92 -21.75
N ARG A 517 -26.29 26.93 -20.41
CA ARG A 517 -27.16 27.77 -19.59
C ARG A 517 -26.57 28.10 -18.21
N THR A 518 -27.15 29.09 -17.55
CA THR A 518 -26.86 29.40 -16.15
C THR A 518 -27.77 28.59 -15.21
N PHE A 519 -27.17 28.02 -14.17
CA PHE A 519 -27.81 27.24 -13.12
C PHE A 519 -27.72 27.98 -11.79
N HIS A 520 -28.76 27.87 -10.97
CA HIS A 520 -28.77 28.33 -9.60
C HIS A 520 -29.50 27.30 -8.74
N ALA A 521 -28.76 26.59 -7.90
CA ALA A 521 -29.28 25.53 -7.04
C ALA A 521 -30.06 24.47 -7.84
N ASP A 522 -29.39 23.87 -8.83
CA ASP A 522 -29.92 22.87 -9.77
C ASP A 522 -30.98 23.35 -10.78
N LYS A 523 -31.51 24.57 -10.60
CA LYS A 523 -32.51 25.14 -11.49
C LYS A 523 -31.88 25.94 -12.60
N MET A 524 -32.39 25.76 -13.82
CA MET A 524 -32.00 26.57 -14.96
C MET A 524 -32.59 27.99 -14.87
N VAL A 525 -31.75 29.01 -15.04
CA VAL A 525 -32.13 30.42 -14.95
C VAL A 525 -31.60 31.19 -16.17
N GLY A 526 -32.38 32.14 -16.67
CA GLY A 526 -32.00 33.00 -17.78
C GLY A 526 -32.07 32.30 -19.15
N SER A 527 -31.66 33.05 -20.17
CA SER A 527 -31.55 32.59 -21.55
C SER A 527 -30.34 31.68 -21.72
N GLY A 528 -30.46 30.67 -22.57
CA GLY A 528 -29.38 29.76 -22.94
C GLY A 528 -29.32 29.54 -24.45
N ILE A 529 -28.33 28.75 -24.85
CA ILE A 529 -28.12 28.27 -26.22
C ILE A 529 -28.45 26.78 -26.21
N LEU A 530 -29.30 26.33 -27.13
CA LEU A 530 -29.68 24.93 -27.31
C LEU A 530 -29.37 24.52 -28.75
N LEU A 531 -28.55 23.48 -28.90
CA LEU A 531 -28.12 22.89 -30.16
C LEU A 531 -28.86 21.56 -30.35
N LEU A 532 -29.66 21.49 -31.41
CA LEU A 532 -30.49 20.34 -31.75
C LEU A 532 -29.72 19.34 -32.62
N GLU A 533 -30.26 18.13 -32.76
CA GLU A 533 -29.65 17.04 -33.55
C GLU A 533 -29.47 17.36 -35.04
N ASP A 534 -30.26 18.29 -35.56
CA ASP A 534 -30.23 18.71 -36.97
C ASP A 534 -29.26 19.89 -37.23
N ASP A 535 -28.41 20.25 -36.26
CA ASP A 535 -27.56 21.44 -36.22
C ASP A 535 -28.32 22.77 -36.15
N SER A 536 -29.62 22.75 -35.84
CA SER A 536 -30.36 23.99 -35.55
C SER A 536 -30.00 24.53 -34.17
N VAL A 537 -29.86 25.86 -34.09
CA VAL A 537 -29.45 26.58 -32.88
C VAL A 537 -30.59 27.44 -32.37
N TYR A 538 -31.02 27.21 -31.13
CA TYR A 538 -31.99 28.03 -30.43
C TYR A 538 -31.32 28.88 -29.35
N GLU A 539 -31.45 30.19 -29.44
CA GLU A 539 -31.02 31.16 -28.43
C GLU A 539 -32.26 31.73 -27.72
N GLY A 540 -32.47 31.40 -26.45
CA GLY A 540 -33.64 31.86 -25.72
C GLY A 540 -33.88 31.10 -24.41
N ASN A 541 -35.07 31.24 -23.86
CA ASN A 541 -35.48 30.44 -22.69
C ASN A 541 -36.14 29.14 -23.16
N PHE A 542 -35.85 28.04 -22.47
CA PHE A 542 -36.48 26.73 -22.65
C PHE A 542 -36.74 26.03 -21.31
N THR A 543 -37.61 25.03 -21.26
CA THR A 543 -37.93 24.24 -20.05
C THR A 543 -36.92 23.11 -19.82
N GLU A 544 -37.08 22.36 -18.72
CA GLU A 544 -36.30 21.13 -18.47
C GLU A 544 -36.50 20.08 -19.58
N ASP A 545 -37.73 19.95 -20.08
CA ASP A 545 -38.06 19.09 -21.25
C ASP A 545 -37.61 19.69 -22.60
N LEU A 546 -36.68 20.65 -22.60
CA LEU A 546 -36.12 21.31 -23.79
C LEU A 546 -37.15 22.03 -24.69
N THR A 547 -38.31 22.38 -24.15
CA THR A 547 -39.35 23.10 -24.92
C THR A 547 -39.13 24.60 -24.88
N PHE A 548 -39.28 25.27 -26.03
CA PHE A 548 -39.02 26.71 -26.15
C PHE A 548 -40.11 27.53 -25.47
N VAL A 549 -39.71 28.57 -24.73
CA VAL A 549 -40.63 29.47 -24.01
C VAL A 549 -40.15 30.91 -24.09
N GLY A 550 -41.07 31.84 -24.35
CA GLY A 550 -40.77 33.27 -24.34
C GLY A 550 -40.04 33.72 -25.60
N LYS A 551 -39.28 34.81 -25.50
CA LYS A 551 -38.54 35.36 -26.64
C LYS A 551 -37.32 34.50 -26.95
N GLY A 552 -37.09 34.22 -28.23
CA GLY A 552 -35.91 33.51 -28.69
C GLY A 552 -35.67 33.64 -30.19
N LYS A 553 -34.55 33.08 -30.63
CA LYS A 553 -34.10 33.03 -32.01
C LYS A 553 -33.75 31.59 -32.35
N LEU A 554 -34.39 31.03 -33.37
CA LEU A 554 -34.10 29.70 -33.90
C LEU A 554 -33.42 29.83 -35.27
N SER A 555 -32.17 29.41 -35.36
CA SER A 555 -31.38 29.40 -36.58
C SER A 555 -31.31 27.96 -37.11
N PHE A 556 -31.88 27.71 -38.28
CA PHE A 556 -31.92 26.39 -38.89
C PHE A 556 -30.62 26.06 -39.62
N ALA A 557 -30.30 24.78 -39.77
CA ALA A 557 -29.11 24.32 -40.49
C ALA A 557 -29.07 24.72 -41.98
N ASN A 558 -30.23 25.00 -42.59
CA ASN A 558 -30.34 25.52 -43.95
C ASN A 558 -30.08 27.04 -44.06
N GLY A 559 -29.75 27.71 -42.95
CA GLY A 559 -29.48 29.15 -42.89
C GLY A 559 -30.70 30.04 -42.65
N PHE A 560 -31.91 29.48 -42.55
CA PHE A 560 -33.10 30.27 -42.19
C PHE A 560 -33.09 30.64 -40.72
N ILE A 561 -33.64 31.81 -40.40
CA ILE A 561 -33.67 32.34 -39.03
C ILE A 561 -35.11 32.71 -38.66
N LEU A 562 -35.62 32.14 -37.56
CA LEU A 562 -36.92 32.44 -36.98
C LEU A 562 -36.75 33.16 -35.64
N GLU A 563 -37.06 34.45 -35.60
CA GLU A 563 -37.01 35.28 -34.39
C GLU A 563 -38.43 35.59 -33.90
N GLY A 564 -38.75 35.27 -32.65
CA GLY A 564 -40.11 35.46 -32.16
C GLY A 564 -40.34 35.06 -30.71
N THR A 565 -41.61 35.05 -30.31
CA THR A 565 -42.07 34.50 -29.04
C THR A 565 -42.61 33.10 -29.24
N PHE A 566 -42.05 32.15 -28.50
CA PHE A 566 -42.40 30.73 -28.49
C PHE A 566 -43.28 30.43 -27.28
N THR A 567 -44.40 29.73 -27.51
CA THR A 567 -45.29 29.27 -26.44
C THR A 567 -45.71 27.84 -26.69
N ASN A 568 -45.74 27.04 -25.62
CA ASN A 568 -46.21 25.66 -25.66
C ASN A 568 -47.54 25.58 -24.91
N LYS A 569 -48.64 25.29 -25.62
CA LYS A 569 -49.94 25.00 -25.01
C LYS A 569 -50.21 23.51 -25.12
N SER A 570 -50.52 22.87 -23.98
CA SER A 570 -50.77 21.44 -23.89
C SER A 570 -51.76 20.97 -24.97
N GLY A 571 -51.27 20.15 -25.93
CA GLY A 571 -52.07 19.54 -26.99
C GLY A 571 -52.18 20.30 -28.32
N GLN A 572 -51.59 21.50 -28.47
CA GLN A 572 -51.65 22.30 -29.71
C GLN A 572 -50.31 22.45 -30.45
N GLY A 573 -49.25 21.79 -29.98
CA GLY A 573 -47.89 21.93 -30.53
C GLY A 573 -47.25 23.28 -30.20
N LEU A 574 -46.05 23.51 -30.74
CA LEU A 574 -45.29 24.74 -30.56
C LEU A 574 -45.94 25.90 -31.34
N GLN A 575 -46.43 26.91 -30.65
CA GLN A 575 -46.97 28.14 -31.24
C GLN A 575 -45.90 29.23 -31.27
N THR A 576 -45.64 29.82 -32.43
CA THR A 576 -44.65 30.88 -32.61
C THR A 576 -45.31 32.12 -33.21
N GLN A 577 -44.97 33.29 -32.67
CA GLN A 577 -45.30 34.58 -33.25
C GLN A 577 -43.99 35.32 -33.49
N GLY A 578 -43.58 35.44 -34.76
CA GLY A 578 -42.25 35.89 -35.12
C GLY A 578 -42.06 36.17 -36.60
N ILE A 579 -40.84 36.61 -36.95
CA ILE A 579 -40.41 36.90 -38.31
C ILE A 579 -39.49 35.75 -38.75
N LEU A 580 -39.84 35.09 -39.85
CA LEU A 580 -38.98 34.12 -40.54
C LEU A 580 -38.18 34.85 -41.61
N ASN A 581 -36.87 34.88 -41.47
CA ASN A 581 -35.96 35.42 -42.47
C ASN A 581 -35.39 34.29 -43.34
N THR A 582 -35.61 34.39 -44.65
CA THR A 582 -35.16 33.43 -45.67
C THR A 582 -34.14 34.02 -46.65
N SER A 583 -33.58 35.21 -46.37
CA SER A 583 -32.80 35.99 -47.34
C SER A 583 -31.32 35.63 -47.48
N ASN A 584 -30.85 34.49 -46.95
CA ASN A 584 -29.46 34.04 -47.12
C ASN A 584 -29.38 32.96 -48.22
N GLU A 585 -28.76 33.28 -49.36
CA GLU A 585 -28.44 32.33 -50.44
C GLU A 585 -27.19 31.46 -50.14
N GLN A 586 -26.58 31.59 -48.96
CA GLN A 586 -25.57 30.66 -48.47
C GLN A 586 -25.81 30.38 -46.97
N PRO A 587 -25.75 29.11 -46.52
CA PRO A 587 -25.79 28.80 -45.10
C PRO A 587 -24.65 29.54 -44.40
N ASP A 588 -24.98 30.35 -43.38
CA ASP A 588 -23.99 31.09 -42.62
C ASP A 588 -23.13 30.08 -41.84
N GLU A 589 -21.89 29.84 -42.28
CA GLU A 589 -20.96 28.86 -41.69
C GLU A 589 -20.78 29.04 -40.17
N ARG A 590 -21.12 30.24 -39.65
CA ARG A 590 -21.09 30.56 -38.23
C ARG A 590 -22.07 29.74 -37.39
N ILE A 591 -23.18 29.28 -37.97
CA ILE A 591 -24.24 28.55 -37.25
C ILE A 591 -23.83 27.08 -37.09
N THR A 592 -23.36 26.44 -38.15
CA THR A 592 -22.93 25.03 -38.16
C THR A 592 -21.63 24.79 -37.38
N LYS A 593 -20.79 25.83 -37.23
CA LYS A 593 -19.51 25.78 -36.50
C LYS A 593 -19.59 26.29 -35.05
N THR A 594 -20.80 26.38 -34.46
CA THR A 594 -20.97 26.89 -33.09
C THR A 594 -20.22 26.00 -32.09
N GLN A 595 -19.42 26.62 -31.22
CA GLN A 595 -18.67 25.94 -30.15
C GLN A 595 -19.12 26.47 -28.79
N LEU A 596 -19.26 25.58 -27.81
CA LEU A 596 -19.76 25.91 -26.48
C LEU A 596 -18.62 26.10 -25.47
N GLY A 597 -18.89 26.83 -24.39
CA GLY A 597 -18.08 26.84 -23.15
C GLY A 597 -16.74 27.57 -23.17
N LEU A 598 -16.27 28.05 -24.33
CA LEU A 598 -14.97 28.72 -24.45
C LEU A 598 -14.83 29.96 -23.55
N LYS A 599 -15.87 30.81 -23.48
CA LYS A 599 -15.83 32.04 -22.68
C LYS A 599 -16.16 31.78 -21.21
N GLU A 600 -17.07 30.85 -20.97
CA GLU A 600 -17.65 30.56 -19.66
C GLU A 600 -16.70 29.73 -18.80
N PHE A 601 -15.93 28.83 -19.44
CA PHE A 601 -14.97 27.94 -18.79
C PHE A 601 -13.58 28.15 -19.40
N PRO A 602 -12.87 29.24 -19.10
CA PRO A 602 -11.49 29.40 -19.56
C PRO A 602 -10.60 28.28 -19.01
N VAL A 603 -9.66 27.79 -19.81
CA VAL A 603 -8.85 26.60 -19.48
C VAL A 603 -8.10 26.71 -18.15
N GLU A 604 -7.70 27.92 -17.74
CA GLU A 604 -7.00 28.17 -16.48
C GLU A 604 -7.90 27.99 -15.24
N LYS A 605 -9.22 28.00 -15.43
CA LYS A 605 -10.18 27.76 -14.35
C LYS A 605 -10.65 26.32 -14.28
N ARG A 606 -10.37 25.52 -15.30
CA ARG A 606 -10.72 24.09 -15.32
C ARG A 606 -9.71 23.32 -14.45
N TRP A 607 -10.21 22.32 -13.73
CA TRP A 607 -9.38 21.34 -13.01
C TRP A 607 -8.30 21.89 -12.05
N LYS A 608 -8.52 23.09 -11.48
CA LYS A 608 -7.57 23.71 -10.54
C LYS A 608 -7.11 22.78 -9.42
N GLY A 609 -8.02 22.02 -8.83
CA GLY A 609 -7.69 21.06 -7.76
C GLY A 609 -6.77 19.93 -8.15
N ILE A 610 -6.61 19.63 -9.45
CA ILE A 610 -5.53 18.74 -9.90
C ILE A 610 -4.21 19.49 -9.66
N TYR A 611 -4.01 20.63 -10.33
CA TYR A 611 -2.76 21.39 -10.31
C TYR A 611 -2.34 21.90 -8.93
N ASP A 612 -3.29 22.34 -8.09
CA ASP A 612 -3.01 22.89 -6.76
C ASP A 612 -2.26 21.89 -5.87
N GLN A 613 -2.52 20.59 -6.02
CA GLN A 613 -1.86 19.53 -5.26
C GLN A 613 -0.41 19.30 -5.72
N PHE A 614 -0.16 19.40 -7.02
CA PHE A 614 1.20 19.35 -7.58
C PHE A 614 2.03 20.55 -7.13
N LEU A 615 1.41 21.73 -7.07
CA LEU A 615 2.05 22.94 -6.55
C LEU A 615 2.34 22.83 -5.04
N GLU A 616 1.39 22.36 -4.23
CA GLU A 616 1.60 22.11 -2.81
C GLU A 616 2.75 21.11 -2.57
N PHE A 617 2.84 20.07 -3.41
CA PHE A 617 3.93 19.11 -3.38
C PHE A 617 5.30 19.74 -3.66
N ILE A 618 5.43 20.58 -4.72
CA ILE A 618 6.69 21.30 -4.98
C ILE A 618 7.04 22.24 -3.82
N HIS A 619 6.08 23.04 -3.34
CA HIS A 619 6.31 23.99 -2.25
C HIS A 619 6.72 23.32 -0.93
N SER A 620 6.35 22.06 -0.73
CA SER A 620 6.70 21.29 0.48
C SER A 620 8.18 20.89 0.55
N GLY A 621 8.94 21.06 -0.54
CA GLY A 621 10.31 20.56 -0.63
C GLY A 621 10.41 19.11 -1.06
N CYS A 622 9.31 18.50 -1.53
CA CYS A 622 9.23 17.09 -1.90
C CYS A 622 9.67 16.12 -0.79
N LYS A 623 9.29 16.37 0.47
CA LYS A 623 9.65 15.52 1.60
C LYS A 623 8.94 14.16 1.52
N GLU A 624 9.55 13.10 2.07
CA GLU A 624 8.96 11.74 2.08
C GLU A 624 7.53 11.68 2.66
N GLU A 625 7.26 12.38 3.77
CA GLU A 625 5.90 12.41 4.38
C GLU A 625 4.85 13.03 3.43
N THR A 626 5.25 14.04 2.65
CA THR A 626 4.39 14.67 1.64
C THR A 626 4.33 13.88 0.36
N GLU A 627 5.40 13.16 0.00
CA GLU A 627 5.45 12.22 -1.10
C GLU A 627 4.38 11.16 -0.93
N GLU A 628 4.32 10.45 0.20
CA GLU A 628 3.30 9.41 0.40
C GLU A 628 1.88 9.97 0.24
N SER A 629 1.60 11.14 0.85
CA SER A 629 0.29 11.80 0.78
C SER A 629 -0.14 12.25 -0.63
N PHE A 630 0.82 12.66 -1.45
CA PHE A 630 0.62 13.18 -2.81
C PHE A 630 0.65 12.08 -3.87
N THR A 631 1.59 11.15 -3.74
CA THR A 631 1.87 10.11 -4.74
C THR A 631 0.94 8.91 -4.62
N GLY A 632 0.24 8.73 -3.49
CA GLY A 632 -0.71 7.63 -3.32
C GLY A 632 -0.08 6.26 -3.60
N PHE A 633 1.17 6.04 -3.18
CA PHE A 633 1.92 4.81 -3.46
C PHE A 633 1.03 3.57 -3.28
N HIS A 634 0.85 2.83 -4.38
CA HIS A 634 0.22 1.51 -4.46
C HIS A 634 -1.30 1.36 -4.29
N ILE A 635 -2.12 2.40 -4.42
CA ILE A 635 -3.57 2.15 -4.33
C ILE A 635 -4.11 1.39 -5.58
N GLN A 636 -3.39 1.40 -6.70
CA GLN A 636 -3.83 0.73 -7.95
C GLN A 636 -3.42 -0.74 -8.11
N THR A 637 -2.46 -1.25 -7.35
CA THR A 637 -2.20 -2.71 -7.29
C THR A 637 -3.30 -3.44 -6.50
N SER A 638 -4.23 -2.70 -5.86
CA SER A 638 -5.36 -3.26 -5.11
C SER A 638 -6.51 -3.85 -5.95
N LYS A 639 -6.34 -4.02 -7.28
CA LYS A 639 -7.30 -4.79 -8.10
C LYS A 639 -7.45 -6.23 -7.61
N GLU A 640 -6.51 -6.73 -6.81
CA GLU A 640 -6.50 -8.09 -6.26
C GLU A 640 -7.09 -8.22 -4.85
N LEU A 641 -7.33 -7.14 -4.10
CA LEU A 641 -7.88 -7.20 -2.73
C LEU A 641 -9.42 -7.41 -2.76
N ARG A 642 -9.86 -8.54 -3.30
CA ARG A 642 -11.29 -8.94 -3.41
C ARG A 642 -11.71 -9.98 -2.38
N LYS A 643 -10.80 -10.51 -1.54
CA LYS A 643 -11.15 -11.53 -0.54
C LYS A 643 -10.95 -11.01 0.88
N SER A 644 -11.93 -11.33 1.75
CA SER A 644 -12.10 -10.86 3.12
C SER A 644 -10.94 -11.11 4.10
N GLN A 645 -9.84 -11.74 3.67
CA GLN A 645 -8.68 -12.03 4.50
C GLN A 645 -7.36 -11.42 3.97
N GLU A 646 -7.34 -10.86 2.76
CA GLU A 646 -6.11 -10.26 2.18
C GLU A 646 -5.85 -8.84 2.69
N TYR A 647 -6.87 -8.14 3.20
CA TYR A 647 -6.73 -6.82 3.85
C TYR A 647 -5.87 -6.84 5.12
N LEU A 648 -5.55 -8.03 5.65
CA LEU A 648 -4.81 -8.22 6.89
C LEU A 648 -3.28 -8.16 6.70
N PHE A 649 -2.80 -8.08 5.47
CA PHE A 649 -1.38 -8.15 5.15
C PHE A 649 -0.97 -7.02 4.20
N CYS A 650 -0.52 -5.90 4.76
CA CYS A 650 0.20 -4.87 3.99
C CYS A 650 1.65 -5.32 3.71
N HIS A 651 1.82 -6.31 2.83
CA HIS A 651 3.14 -6.59 2.27
C HIS A 651 3.36 -5.66 1.08
N ARG A 652 4.21 -4.63 1.25
CA ARG A 652 4.80 -3.93 0.11
C ARG A 652 5.66 -4.97 -0.63
N GLY A 653 5.28 -5.35 -1.84
CA GLY A 653 6.11 -6.20 -2.68
C GLY A 653 7.47 -5.53 -2.86
N THR A 654 8.55 -6.26 -2.59
CA THR A 654 9.93 -5.77 -2.64
C THR A 654 10.49 -5.62 -4.07
N GLU A 655 9.65 -5.65 -5.10
CA GLU A 655 10.07 -5.71 -6.50
C GLU A 655 9.37 -4.71 -7.43
N ASP A 656 9.04 -3.51 -6.95
CA ASP A 656 8.70 -2.39 -7.85
C ASP A 656 9.83 -1.36 -7.82
N ILE A 657 10.39 -1.07 -9.02
CA ILE A 657 11.47 -0.09 -9.24
C ILE A 657 11.07 1.24 -8.60
N SER A 658 11.67 1.54 -7.45
CA SER A 658 11.36 2.71 -6.64
C SER A 658 11.92 3.96 -7.31
N TRP A 659 11.05 4.76 -7.92
CA TRP A 659 11.36 6.15 -8.27
C TRP A 659 11.34 6.99 -6.99
N LYS A 660 12.38 6.91 -6.16
CA LYS A 660 12.51 7.83 -5.03
C LYS A 660 12.69 9.25 -5.56
N ILE A 661 12.09 10.24 -4.90
CA ILE A 661 12.24 11.63 -5.34
C ILE A 661 13.70 12.08 -5.31
N GLU A 662 14.47 11.61 -4.35
CA GLU A 662 15.91 11.88 -4.24
C GLU A 662 16.65 11.48 -5.53
N ASP A 663 16.40 10.26 -6.03
CA ASP A 663 16.97 9.75 -7.28
C ASP A 663 16.49 10.56 -8.50
N ILE A 664 15.20 10.96 -8.52
CA ILE A 664 14.63 11.81 -9.58
C ILE A 664 15.36 13.15 -9.63
N LEU A 665 15.51 13.82 -8.49
CA LEU A 665 16.15 15.13 -8.41
C LEU A 665 17.64 15.04 -8.79
N GLU A 666 18.31 13.94 -8.48
CA GLU A 666 19.68 13.70 -8.93
C GLU A 666 19.79 13.54 -10.45
N GLU A 667 18.91 12.73 -11.06
CA GLU A 667 18.87 12.49 -12.51
C GLU A 667 18.55 13.78 -13.28
N LEU A 668 17.64 14.61 -12.79
CA LEU A 668 17.22 15.87 -13.43
C LEU A 668 18.38 16.86 -13.62
N VAL A 669 19.33 16.92 -12.68
CA VAL A 669 20.47 17.85 -12.77
C VAL A 669 21.49 17.42 -13.84
N LEU A 670 21.48 16.14 -14.24
CA LEU A 670 22.41 15.60 -15.25
C LEU A 670 21.93 15.86 -16.69
N LEU A 671 20.67 16.25 -16.89
CA LEU A 671 20.08 16.49 -18.21
C LEU A 671 20.57 17.82 -18.81
N LYS A 672 21.53 17.74 -19.74
CA LYS A 672 22.07 18.91 -20.46
C LYS A 672 21.62 19.01 -21.93
N GLU A 673 21.21 17.90 -22.53
CA GLU A 673 20.90 17.79 -23.96
C GLU A 673 19.40 17.55 -24.23
N LEU A 674 18.87 18.09 -25.32
CA LEU A 674 17.44 18.03 -25.65
C LEU A 674 16.94 16.60 -25.91
N GLU A 675 17.77 15.73 -26.51
CA GLU A 675 17.44 14.31 -26.71
C GLU A 675 17.38 13.55 -25.38
N SER A 676 18.30 13.84 -24.45
CA SER A 676 18.29 13.22 -23.11
C SER A 676 17.04 13.62 -22.32
N LEU A 677 16.62 14.87 -22.46
CA LEU A 677 15.38 15.39 -21.86
C LEU A 677 14.15 14.67 -22.41
N GLN A 678 14.05 14.50 -23.73
CA GLN A 678 12.93 13.79 -24.35
C GLN A 678 12.83 12.35 -23.88
N ARG A 679 13.94 11.60 -23.86
CA ARG A 679 13.95 10.21 -23.36
C ARG A 679 13.56 10.11 -21.89
N TYR A 680 14.04 11.04 -21.05
CA TYR A 680 13.65 11.11 -19.65
C TYR A 680 12.15 11.38 -19.49
N LEU A 681 11.62 12.41 -20.16
CA LEU A 681 10.20 12.77 -20.09
C LEU A 681 9.31 11.63 -20.59
N GLU A 682 9.70 10.93 -21.65
CA GLU A 682 8.98 9.77 -22.15
C GLU A 682 8.90 8.65 -21.10
N LYS A 683 10.02 8.33 -20.43
CA LYS A 683 10.08 7.33 -19.36
C LYS A 683 9.27 7.78 -18.13
N ALA A 684 9.36 9.05 -17.77
CA ALA A 684 8.68 9.64 -16.61
C ALA A 684 7.16 9.72 -16.81
N LEU A 685 6.68 10.08 -18.00
CA LEU A 685 5.25 10.17 -18.31
C LEU A 685 4.59 8.79 -18.45
N LYS A 686 5.33 7.77 -18.92
CA LYS A 686 4.87 6.37 -18.97
C LYS A 686 4.83 5.69 -17.60
N SER A 687 5.61 6.17 -16.63
CA SER A 687 5.68 5.58 -15.28
C SER A 687 4.46 5.91 -14.43
N SER A 688 3.83 4.90 -13.84
CA SER A 688 2.73 5.08 -12.88
C SER A 688 3.18 5.58 -11.51
N LEU A 689 4.49 5.50 -11.22
CA LEU A 689 5.07 5.89 -9.93
C LEU A 689 5.57 7.34 -9.95
N HIS A 690 6.06 7.80 -11.11
CA HIS A 690 6.63 9.14 -11.26
C HIS A 690 5.55 10.25 -11.15
N PRO A 691 5.84 11.39 -10.46
CA PRO A 691 4.90 12.51 -10.33
C PRO A 691 4.30 13.01 -11.66
N LEU A 692 5.12 13.16 -12.71
CA LEU A 692 4.67 13.57 -14.05
C LEU A 692 3.67 12.57 -14.67
N GLY A 693 3.92 11.26 -14.57
CA GLY A 693 3.00 10.24 -15.09
C GLY A 693 1.68 10.19 -14.31
N LYS A 694 1.70 10.48 -13.00
CA LYS A 694 0.50 10.63 -12.18
C LYS A 694 -0.33 11.85 -12.56
N LEU A 695 0.34 12.99 -12.81
CA LEU A 695 -0.30 14.18 -13.36
C LEU A 695 -1.00 13.84 -14.68
N LEU A 696 -0.27 13.26 -15.63
CA LEU A 696 -0.82 12.86 -16.93
C LEU A 696 -2.04 11.94 -16.75
N LYS A 697 -1.99 10.96 -15.86
CA LYS A 697 -3.12 10.06 -15.59
C LYS A 697 -4.33 10.80 -15.03
N ALA A 698 -4.16 11.72 -14.09
CA ALA A 698 -5.25 12.52 -13.55
C ALA A 698 -5.90 13.39 -14.63
N LEU A 699 -5.07 14.00 -15.50
CA LEU A 699 -5.51 14.80 -16.64
C LEU A 699 -6.25 13.95 -17.69
N THR A 700 -5.77 12.74 -17.99
CA THR A 700 -6.48 11.79 -18.88
C THR A 700 -7.86 11.44 -18.34
N ILE A 701 -7.98 11.18 -17.03
CA ILE A 701 -9.30 10.88 -16.43
C ILE A 701 -10.24 12.08 -16.50
N ALA A 702 -9.72 13.29 -16.22
CA ALA A 702 -10.50 14.52 -16.32
C ALA A 702 -10.96 14.81 -17.76
N PHE A 703 -10.08 14.60 -18.74
CA PHE A 703 -10.39 14.72 -20.16
C PHE A 703 -11.46 13.72 -20.59
N GLN A 704 -11.31 12.44 -20.22
CA GLN A 704 -12.27 11.39 -20.52
C GLN A 704 -13.64 11.67 -19.91
N ALA A 705 -13.68 12.14 -18.66
CA ALA A 705 -14.93 12.53 -18.01
C ALA A 705 -15.66 13.63 -18.78
N THR A 706 -14.93 14.53 -19.45
CA THR A 706 -15.52 15.66 -20.19
C THR A 706 -15.94 15.28 -21.61
N TYR A 707 -15.11 14.53 -22.34
CA TYR A 707 -15.20 14.38 -23.80
C TYR A 707 -15.46 12.94 -24.31
N SER A 708 -15.39 11.91 -23.46
CA SER A 708 -15.59 10.51 -23.89
C SER A 708 -17.05 10.06 -23.78
N GLY A 709 -17.48 8.97 -24.42
CA GLY A 709 -18.81 8.36 -24.17
C GLY A 709 -20.02 9.27 -24.41
N ILE A 710 -20.96 9.33 -23.45
CA ILE A 710 -22.26 10.05 -23.54
C ILE A 710 -22.11 11.56 -23.84
N GLY A 711 -20.95 12.17 -23.55
CA GLY A 711 -20.69 13.58 -23.84
C GLY A 711 -19.72 13.83 -25.00
N ALA A 712 -19.48 12.83 -25.85
CA ALA A 712 -18.82 13.02 -27.14
C ALA A 712 -19.69 13.92 -28.04
N ASN A 713 -19.31 15.17 -28.23
CA ASN A 713 -20.10 16.11 -29.02
C ASN A 713 -19.20 17.11 -29.77
N ARG A 714 -19.47 17.29 -31.06
CA ARG A 714 -18.70 18.16 -31.98
C ARG A 714 -18.57 19.62 -31.51
N HIS A 715 -19.54 20.11 -30.73
CA HIS A 715 -19.56 21.48 -30.20
C HIS A 715 -18.60 21.70 -29.01
N LEU A 716 -17.90 20.65 -28.56
CA LEU A 716 -16.88 20.69 -27.51
C LEU A 716 -15.46 20.55 -28.05
N LEU A 717 -15.27 20.44 -29.37
CA LEU A 717 -13.97 20.20 -30.00
C LEU A 717 -12.93 21.25 -29.59
N THR A 718 -13.27 22.53 -29.69
CA THR A 718 -12.34 23.63 -29.34
C THR A 718 -11.99 23.64 -27.86
N MET A 719 -12.95 23.34 -26.97
CA MET A 719 -12.67 23.18 -25.54
C MET A 719 -11.64 22.08 -25.29
N ALA A 720 -11.76 20.95 -25.99
CA ALA A 720 -10.84 19.82 -25.89
C ALA A 720 -9.44 20.16 -26.42
N GLN A 721 -9.35 20.87 -27.56
CA GLN A 721 -8.10 21.32 -28.16
C GLN A 721 -7.30 22.24 -27.23
N GLU A 722 -7.95 23.28 -26.69
CA GLU A 722 -7.31 24.23 -25.76
C GLU A 722 -6.82 23.51 -24.49
N GLU A 723 -7.59 22.52 -24.03
CA GLU A 723 -7.29 21.78 -22.81
C GLU A 723 -6.06 20.86 -22.97
N VAL A 724 -5.92 20.15 -24.10
CA VAL A 724 -4.71 19.33 -24.38
C VAL A 724 -3.46 20.20 -24.51
N LYS A 725 -3.57 21.36 -25.19
CA LYS A 725 -2.45 22.33 -25.27
C LYS A 725 -2.08 22.86 -23.88
N TYR A 726 -3.08 23.17 -23.06
CA TYR A 726 -2.87 23.63 -21.68
C TYR A 726 -2.23 22.56 -20.80
N TYR A 727 -2.59 21.29 -20.99
CA TYR A 727 -1.98 20.17 -20.27
C TYR A 727 -0.48 20.04 -20.58
N ALA A 728 -0.08 20.19 -21.84
CA ALA A 728 1.34 20.20 -22.23
C ALA A 728 2.10 21.33 -21.50
N LYS A 729 1.52 22.53 -21.46
CA LYS A 729 2.06 23.67 -20.71
C LYS A 729 2.20 23.37 -19.22
N LYS A 730 1.17 22.81 -18.58
CA LYS A 730 1.19 22.51 -17.13
C LYS A 730 2.18 21.41 -16.76
N ILE A 731 2.31 20.39 -17.60
CA ILE A 731 3.32 19.33 -17.40
C ILE A 731 4.74 19.92 -17.52
N TRP A 732 4.96 20.84 -18.47
CA TRP A 732 6.24 21.54 -18.61
C TRP A 732 6.55 22.44 -17.40
N GLU A 733 5.58 23.23 -16.92
CA GLU A 733 5.71 24.04 -15.70
C GLU A 733 6.04 23.17 -14.48
N PHE A 734 5.38 22.02 -14.34
CA PHE A 734 5.65 21.08 -13.24
C PHE A 734 7.06 20.49 -13.32
N TYR A 735 7.51 20.09 -14.52
CA TYR A 735 8.89 19.67 -14.76
C TYR A 735 9.90 20.77 -14.40
N GLN A 736 9.66 22.02 -14.82
CA GLN A 736 10.52 23.15 -14.48
C GLN A 736 10.57 23.40 -12.96
N GLY A 737 9.45 23.23 -12.25
CA GLY A 737 9.40 23.31 -10.80
C GLY A 737 10.24 22.23 -10.11
N LEU A 738 10.19 20.98 -10.58
CA LEU A 738 11.05 19.90 -10.08
C LEU A 738 12.53 20.17 -10.36
N LEU A 739 12.86 20.65 -11.55
CA LEU A 739 14.24 21.00 -11.92
C LEU A 739 14.78 22.15 -11.05
N HIS A 740 13.95 23.18 -10.80
CA HIS A 740 14.33 24.30 -9.94
C HIS A 740 14.65 23.81 -8.53
N LEU A 741 13.79 22.96 -7.96
CA LEU A 741 13.98 22.36 -6.65
C LEU A 741 15.28 21.53 -6.58
N ALA A 742 15.56 20.75 -7.63
CA ALA A 742 16.78 19.95 -7.72
C ALA A 742 18.05 20.82 -7.75
N LEU A 743 18.01 21.95 -8.47
CA LEU A 743 19.13 22.91 -8.54
C LEU A 743 19.33 23.65 -7.22
N GLU A 744 18.25 24.05 -6.55
CA GLU A 744 18.30 24.69 -5.22
C GLU A 744 18.94 23.76 -4.17
N GLN A 745 18.58 22.48 -4.15
CA GLN A 745 19.16 21.50 -3.22
C GLN A 745 20.68 21.29 -3.45
N LYS A 746 21.17 21.48 -4.67
CA LYS A 746 22.61 21.42 -5.00
C LYS A 746 23.33 22.78 -4.90
N GLY A 747 22.65 23.84 -4.44
CA GLY A 747 23.24 25.17 -4.28
C GLY A 747 23.58 25.88 -5.60
N GLN A 748 22.99 25.46 -6.72
CA GLN A 748 23.17 26.09 -8.02
C GLN A 748 22.07 27.12 -8.25
N MET A 749 22.44 28.35 -8.65
CA MET A 749 21.45 29.37 -8.98
C MET A 749 20.79 29.08 -10.34
N PRO A 750 19.46 28.97 -10.40
CA PRO A 750 18.76 28.75 -11.65
C PRO A 750 18.94 29.98 -12.56
N ALA A 751 19.17 29.72 -13.86
CA ALA A 751 19.14 30.79 -14.85
C ALA A 751 17.74 31.44 -14.82
N LYS A 752 17.68 32.78 -14.79
CA LYS A 752 16.40 33.54 -14.77
C LYS A 752 15.46 33.00 -15.85
N CYS A 753 14.20 32.76 -15.47
CA CYS A 753 13.13 32.31 -16.37
C CYS A 753 13.13 33.14 -17.65
N VAL A 754 13.26 32.45 -18.79
CA VAL A 754 13.07 33.02 -20.12
C VAL A 754 11.59 33.42 -20.27
N ASP A 755 11.31 34.51 -20.97
CA ASP A 755 9.97 35.08 -21.18
C ASP A 755 8.88 34.03 -21.46
N GLY A 756 7.68 34.22 -20.90
CA GLY A 756 6.58 33.23 -20.92
C GLY A 756 6.20 32.70 -22.31
N GLU A 757 6.35 33.51 -23.35
CA GLU A 757 6.07 33.12 -24.74
C GLU A 757 7.04 32.04 -25.26
N THR A 758 8.32 32.12 -24.89
CA THR A 758 9.32 31.10 -25.29
C THR A 758 9.19 29.78 -24.52
N SER A 759 8.62 29.84 -23.31
CA SER A 759 8.33 28.65 -22.49
C SER A 759 7.13 27.88 -23.06
N ASP A 760 6.09 28.59 -23.47
CA ASP A 760 4.90 27.99 -24.08
C ASP A 760 5.23 27.31 -25.41
N GLN A 761 6.09 27.92 -26.23
CA GLN A 761 6.53 27.33 -27.49
C GLN A 761 7.37 26.05 -27.28
N LYS A 762 8.25 26.03 -26.27
CA LYS A 762 9.01 24.81 -25.90
C LYS A 762 8.14 23.72 -25.31
N ALA A 763 7.12 24.07 -24.51
CA ALA A 763 6.18 23.10 -23.96
C ALA A 763 5.39 22.38 -25.06
N CYS A 764 4.85 23.13 -26.03
CA CYS A 764 4.19 22.56 -27.20
C CYS A 764 5.16 21.74 -28.06
N SER A 765 6.42 22.16 -28.17
CA SER A 765 7.39 21.46 -29.01
C SER A 765 7.92 20.15 -28.39
N VAL A 766 8.06 20.07 -27.07
CA VAL A 766 8.69 18.89 -26.42
C VAL A 766 7.65 17.97 -25.78
N VAL A 767 6.65 18.52 -25.11
CA VAL A 767 5.72 17.74 -24.26
C VAL A 767 4.48 17.29 -25.03
N LEU A 768 3.91 18.15 -25.88
CA LEU A 768 2.67 17.84 -26.60
C LEU A 768 2.75 16.52 -27.38
N PRO A 769 3.82 16.22 -28.16
CA PRO A 769 3.92 14.95 -28.89
C PRO A 769 3.96 13.73 -27.96
N LEU A 770 4.53 13.88 -26.76
CA LEU A 770 4.66 12.79 -25.79
C LEU A 770 3.33 12.45 -25.11
N ILE A 771 2.46 13.44 -24.89
CA ILE A 771 1.19 13.26 -24.17
C ILE A 771 0.00 13.00 -25.10
N LEU A 772 0.08 13.46 -26.37
CA LEU A 772 -1.03 13.38 -27.31
C LEU A 772 -1.58 11.95 -27.51
N PRO A 773 -0.76 10.88 -27.53
CA PRO A 773 -1.28 9.52 -27.62
C PRO A 773 -2.27 9.13 -26.52
N CYS A 774 -2.19 9.77 -25.33
CA CYS A 774 -3.12 9.52 -24.23
C CYS A 774 -4.50 10.18 -24.41
N PHE A 775 -4.62 11.16 -25.30
CA PHE A 775 -5.84 11.93 -25.56
C PHE A 775 -6.38 11.75 -26.98
N TYR A 776 -5.57 11.15 -27.86
CA TYR A 776 -5.88 10.98 -29.28
C TYR A 776 -7.22 10.28 -29.55
N PRO A 777 -7.59 9.17 -28.89
CA PRO A 777 -8.83 8.47 -29.20
C PRO A 777 -10.07 9.36 -29.03
N GLU A 778 -10.16 10.08 -27.91
CA GLU A 778 -11.26 10.98 -27.60
C GLU A 778 -11.19 12.25 -28.44
N LEU A 779 -9.99 12.84 -28.62
CA LEU A 779 -9.83 14.07 -29.41
C LEU A 779 -10.13 13.84 -30.90
N PHE A 780 -9.57 12.79 -31.49
CA PHE A 780 -9.80 12.45 -32.90
C PHE A 780 -11.25 12.10 -33.17
N MET A 781 -11.93 11.43 -32.24
CA MET A 781 -13.37 11.21 -32.32
C MET A 781 -14.15 12.53 -32.42
N LEU A 782 -13.77 13.57 -31.66
CA LEU A 782 -14.41 14.89 -31.79
C LEU A 782 -14.16 15.53 -33.16
N TYR A 783 -12.95 15.38 -33.72
CA TYR A 783 -12.66 15.84 -35.10
C TYR A 783 -13.49 15.10 -36.13
N MET A 784 -13.63 13.77 -36.00
CA MET A 784 -14.48 12.96 -36.87
C MET A 784 -15.93 13.42 -36.82
N LEU A 785 -16.47 13.68 -35.62
CA LEU A 785 -17.84 14.18 -35.47
C LEU A 785 -18.01 15.60 -36.03
N TYR A 786 -17.00 16.45 -35.89
CA TYR A 786 -17.07 17.84 -36.35
C TYR A 786 -16.98 17.96 -37.87
N HIS A 787 -16.19 17.11 -38.53
CA HIS A 787 -15.99 17.10 -39.99
C HIS A 787 -16.76 16.01 -40.73
N GLU A 788 -17.74 15.38 -40.08
CA GLU A 788 -18.50 14.24 -40.63
C GLU A 788 -19.12 14.55 -42.00
N ARG A 789 -19.72 15.75 -42.15
CA ARG A 789 -20.39 16.16 -43.39
C ARG A 789 -19.40 16.37 -44.54
N GLU A 790 -18.29 17.04 -44.27
CA GLU A 790 -17.23 17.28 -45.23
C GLU A 790 -16.54 15.97 -45.66
N ASP A 791 -16.31 15.06 -44.70
CA ASP A 791 -15.73 13.74 -44.95
C ASP A 791 -16.68 12.81 -45.71
N ASP A 792 -18.00 12.91 -45.50
CA ASP A 792 -18.99 12.17 -46.29
C ASP A 792 -18.98 12.60 -47.77
N LEU A 793 -18.91 13.90 -48.04
CA LEU A 793 -18.81 14.44 -49.40
C LEU A 793 -17.51 13.98 -50.07
N TYR A 794 -16.40 14.05 -49.33
CA TYR A 794 -15.11 13.58 -49.80
C TYR A 794 -15.12 12.07 -50.07
N CYS A 795 -15.66 11.25 -49.16
CA CYS A 795 -15.78 9.80 -49.34
C CYS A 795 -16.58 9.43 -50.59
N GLN A 796 -17.67 10.15 -50.86
CA GLN A 796 -18.43 9.99 -52.10
C GLN A 796 -17.58 10.32 -53.33
N GLY A 797 -16.83 11.43 -53.31
CA GLY A 797 -15.89 11.78 -54.37
C GLY A 797 -14.81 10.71 -54.60
N ILE A 798 -14.27 10.12 -53.53
CA ILE A 798 -13.32 8.99 -53.61
C ILE A 798 -13.96 7.78 -54.27
N VAL A 799 -15.20 7.44 -53.93
CA VAL A 799 -15.94 6.33 -54.57
C VAL A 799 -16.06 6.59 -56.07
N ASP A 800 -16.44 7.79 -56.49
CA ASP A 800 -16.57 8.16 -57.90
C ASP A 800 -15.22 8.07 -58.64
N LEU A 801 -14.13 8.59 -58.05
CA LEU A 801 -12.78 8.53 -58.64
C LEU A 801 -12.21 7.10 -58.68
N SER A 802 -12.61 6.24 -57.73
CA SER A 802 -12.16 4.85 -57.67
C SER A 802 -12.71 3.98 -58.82
N LEU A 803 -13.78 4.42 -59.50
CA LEU A 803 -14.35 3.73 -60.65
C LEU A 803 -13.41 3.75 -61.86
N PHE A 804 -12.65 4.84 -62.03
CA PHE A 804 -11.74 5.01 -63.17
C PHE A 804 -10.48 4.14 -63.03
N PRO A 805 -10.05 3.43 -64.08
CA PRO A 805 -8.70 2.85 -64.17
C PRO A 805 -7.61 3.93 -64.11
N ASP A 806 -6.37 3.57 -63.76
CA ASP A 806 -5.31 4.56 -63.47
C ASP A 806 -5.06 5.54 -64.61
N ILE A 807 -4.98 5.04 -65.85
CA ILE A 807 -4.75 5.88 -67.03
C ILE A 807 -5.91 6.85 -67.26
N LYS A 808 -7.15 6.41 -67.02
CA LYS A 808 -8.34 7.24 -67.19
C LYS A 808 -8.48 8.29 -66.10
N LEU A 809 -8.03 7.97 -64.89
CA LEU A 809 -7.99 8.92 -63.78
C LEU A 809 -6.92 9.99 -63.99
N LEU A 810 -5.71 9.61 -64.42
CA LEU A 810 -4.63 10.57 -64.75
C LEU A 810 -5.05 11.51 -65.91
N GLU A 811 -5.77 10.98 -66.91
CA GLU A 811 -6.35 11.78 -67.98
C GLU A 811 -7.47 12.72 -67.47
N PHE A 812 -8.33 12.26 -66.57
CA PHE A 812 -9.41 13.05 -65.98
C PHE A 812 -8.89 14.20 -65.09
N LEU A 813 -7.80 13.98 -64.37
CA LEU A 813 -7.15 14.98 -63.52
C LEU A 813 -6.22 15.94 -64.29
N ASP A 814 -6.20 15.85 -65.64
CA ASP A 814 -5.34 16.66 -66.52
C ASP A 814 -3.84 16.57 -66.23
N VAL A 815 -3.37 15.40 -65.78
CA VAL A 815 -1.94 15.16 -65.53
C VAL A 815 -1.19 15.10 -66.85
N GLN A 816 -0.11 15.88 -66.99
CA GLN A 816 0.70 15.89 -68.21
C GLN A 816 1.20 14.48 -68.58
N LYS A 817 0.97 14.06 -69.83
CA LYS A 817 1.24 12.68 -70.30
C LYS A 817 2.68 12.20 -70.11
N HIS A 818 3.64 13.12 -70.11
CA HIS A 818 5.06 12.78 -69.95
C HIS A 818 5.43 12.43 -68.50
N LEU A 819 4.56 12.71 -67.53
CA LEU A 819 4.71 12.37 -66.12
C LEU A 819 4.11 10.99 -65.76
N TRP A 820 3.48 10.29 -66.72
CA TRP A 820 2.77 9.04 -66.46
C TRP A 820 3.74 7.86 -66.32
N PRO A 821 3.71 7.10 -65.19
CA PRO A 821 4.60 5.96 -64.96
C PRO A 821 4.15 4.71 -65.74
N LEU A 822 4.17 4.79 -67.07
CA LEU A 822 3.77 3.70 -67.96
C LEU A 822 4.88 2.66 -68.19
N LYS A 823 6.14 3.02 -67.94
CA LYS A 823 7.32 2.13 -68.11
C LYS A 823 7.43 1.10 -66.98
N ASP A 824 6.95 1.43 -65.78
CA ASP A 824 7.05 0.60 -64.58
C ASP A 824 5.99 -0.53 -64.52
N LEU A 825 5.01 -0.51 -65.45
CA LEU A 825 3.91 -1.46 -65.49
C LEU A 825 4.29 -2.70 -66.31
N THR A 826 4.91 -3.71 -65.69
CA THR A 826 5.20 -5.00 -66.34
C THR A 826 3.91 -5.74 -66.68
N LEU A 827 3.50 -5.69 -67.94
CA LEU A 827 2.35 -6.42 -68.46
C LEU A 827 2.77 -7.82 -68.91
N THR A 828 2.19 -8.86 -68.32
CA THR A 828 2.07 -10.16 -69.01
C THR A 828 1.31 -9.92 -70.32
N THR A 829 1.78 -10.50 -71.41
CA THR A 829 1.48 -10.17 -72.83
C THR A 829 0.01 -10.05 -73.27
N ASN A 830 -0.98 -10.31 -72.40
CA ASN A 830 -2.40 -10.33 -72.71
C ASN A 830 -3.26 -9.21 -72.06
N GLN A 831 -2.70 -8.29 -71.26
CA GLN A 831 -3.49 -7.19 -70.66
C GLN A 831 -3.31 -5.86 -71.41
N ARG A 832 -4.43 -5.20 -71.77
CA ARG A 832 -4.42 -3.83 -72.32
C ARG A 832 -4.07 -2.84 -71.20
N ARG A 833 -3.17 -1.88 -71.47
CA ARG A 833 -2.76 -0.82 -70.52
C ARG A 833 -3.94 -0.10 -69.86
N SER A 834 -5.07 0.05 -70.56
CA SER A 834 -6.29 0.72 -70.07
C SER A 834 -7.04 -0.02 -68.95
N LEU A 835 -6.64 -1.23 -68.58
CA LEU A 835 -7.29 -2.05 -67.54
C LEU A 835 -6.51 -2.08 -66.21
N ILE A 836 -5.37 -1.39 -66.14
CA ILE A 836 -4.53 -1.35 -64.94
C ILE A 836 -5.22 -0.45 -63.89
N LYS A 837 -5.41 -0.99 -62.69
CA LYS A 837 -5.94 -0.29 -61.52
C LYS A 837 -4.91 -0.30 -60.40
N ASP A 838 -4.80 0.81 -59.70
CA ASP A 838 -4.09 1.01 -58.43
C ASP A 838 -2.61 0.59 -58.48
N LYS A 839 -1.91 0.85 -59.61
CA LYS A 839 -0.47 0.56 -59.78
C LYS A 839 0.40 1.78 -60.03
N CYS A 840 -0.14 2.87 -60.58
CA CYS A 840 0.65 4.09 -60.73
C CYS A 840 0.91 4.71 -59.35
N PHE A 841 2.13 5.24 -59.12
CA PHE A 841 2.52 5.88 -57.85
C PHE A 841 2.30 5.03 -56.57
N LEU A 842 2.37 3.69 -56.68
CA LEU A 842 2.07 2.78 -55.57
C LEU A 842 2.85 3.11 -54.28
N SER A 843 4.16 3.37 -54.39
CA SER A 843 5.01 3.74 -53.25
C SER A 843 4.50 4.97 -52.50
N ALA A 844 4.10 6.02 -53.23
CA ALA A 844 3.53 7.23 -52.65
C ALA A 844 2.14 6.95 -52.01
N THR A 845 1.31 6.13 -52.65
CA THR A 845 -0.01 5.76 -52.10
C THR A 845 0.10 4.96 -50.80
N GLU A 846 1.01 3.98 -50.74
CA GLU A 846 1.28 3.19 -49.54
C GLU A 846 1.93 4.04 -48.44
N CYS A 847 2.77 5.02 -48.82
CA CYS A 847 3.34 5.98 -47.88
C CYS A 847 2.23 6.83 -47.23
N LEU A 848 1.34 7.42 -48.04
CA LEU A 848 0.24 8.25 -47.55
C LEU A 848 -0.74 7.46 -46.66
N GLN A 849 -1.00 6.19 -46.97
CA GLN A 849 -1.84 5.32 -46.14
C GLN A 849 -1.34 5.14 -44.70
N LYS A 850 -0.03 5.30 -44.45
CA LYS A 850 0.55 5.25 -43.09
C LYS A 850 0.06 6.40 -42.19
N LEU A 851 -0.54 7.45 -42.77
CA LEU A 851 -1.12 8.56 -42.03
C LEU A 851 -2.21 8.08 -41.05
N ILE A 852 -3.00 7.07 -41.42
CA ILE A 852 -4.07 6.50 -40.57
C ILE A 852 -3.49 5.76 -39.36
N THR A 853 -2.28 5.19 -39.49
CA THR A 853 -1.66 4.37 -38.43
C THR A 853 -0.83 5.17 -37.45
N THR A 854 -0.54 6.43 -37.75
CA THR A 854 0.26 7.31 -36.90
C THR A 854 -0.64 8.19 -36.06
N VAL A 855 -0.16 8.54 -34.86
CA VAL A 855 -0.90 9.32 -33.87
C VAL A 855 -0.34 10.73 -33.76
N ASP A 856 0.98 10.87 -33.83
CA ASP A 856 1.68 12.15 -33.69
C ASP A 856 1.60 13.00 -34.97
N PRO A 857 1.06 14.24 -34.90
CA PRO A 857 1.06 15.20 -36.00
C PRO A 857 2.43 15.40 -36.64
N ARG A 858 3.54 15.33 -35.89
CA ARG A 858 4.88 15.45 -36.47
C ARG A 858 5.25 14.28 -37.36
N GLU A 859 4.95 13.06 -36.93
CA GLU A 859 5.14 11.88 -37.77
C GLU A 859 4.24 11.93 -39.01
N LYS A 860 3.00 12.43 -38.87
CA LYS A 860 2.08 12.66 -40.00
C LYS A 860 2.66 13.65 -41.01
N LEU A 861 3.23 14.77 -40.55
CA LEU A 861 3.92 15.74 -41.42
C LEU A 861 5.14 15.13 -42.12
N LEU A 862 5.92 14.29 -41.45
CA LEU A 862 7.04 13.55 -42.06
C LEU A 862 6.54 12.54 -43.11
N ILE A 863 5.40 11.90 -42.89
CA ILE A 863 4.75 11.03 -43.89
C ILE A 863 4.33 11.84 -45.12
N LEU A 864 3.77 13.04 -44.93
CA LEU A 864 3.42 13.92 -46.05
C LEU A 864 4.65 14.34 -46.86
N GLN A 865 5.73 14.71 -46.18
CA GLN A 865 7.00 15.01 -46.85
C GLN A 865 7.54 13.80 -47.63
N LYS A 866 7.58 12.62 -47.02
CA LYS A 866 8.02 11.39 -47.70
C LYS A 866 7.10 11.04 -48.88
N THR A 867 5.80 11.27 -48.77
CA THR A 867 4.85 11.05 -49.86
C THR A 867 5.18 11.95 -51.05
N TYR A 868 5.49 13.22 -50.80
CA TYR A 868 5.95 14.14 -51.84
C TYR A 868 7.27 13.67 -52.48
N GLU A 869 8.27 13.28 -51.67
CA GLU A 869 9.55 12.77 -52.16
C GLU A 869 9.38 11.49 -53.02
N GLU A 870 8.44 10.61 -52.69
CA GLU A 870 8.12 9.41 -53.47
C GLU A 870 7.41 9.74 -54.82
N ILE A 871 6.58 10.78 -54.85
CA ILE A 871 5.99 11.30 -56.10
C ILE A 871 7.10 11.87 -56.99
N GLU A 872 7.97 12.72 -56.44
CA GLU A 872 9.10 13.34 -57.13
C GLU A 872 10.10 12.30 -57.64
N SER A 873 10.40 11.28 -56.83
CA SER A 873 11.22 10.13 -57.22
C SER A 873 10.60 9.36 -58.38
N THR A 874 9.30 9.08 -58.32
CA THR A 874 8.60 8.36 -59.39
C THR A 874 8.58 9.16 -60.68
N VAL A 875 8.32 10.47 -60.61
CA VAL A 875 8.37 11.37 -61.78
C VAL A 875 9.78 11.44 -62.36
N SER A 876 10.81 11.61 -61.53
CA SER A 876 12.20 11.68 -61.97
C SER A 876 12.65 10.39 -62.67
N ARG A 877 12.18 9.22 -62.22
CA ARG A 877 12.40 7.93 -62.93
C ARG A 877 11.73 7.90 -64.31
N VAL A 878 10.53 8.48 -64.44
CA VAL A 878 9.77 8.49 -65.70
C VAL A 878 10.41 9.42 -66.73
N VAL A 879 10.85 10.60 -66.28
CA VAL A 879 11.46 11.67 -67.11
C VAL A 879 12.97 11.43 -67.31
N GLU A 880 13.56 10.43 -66.64
CA GLU A 880 14.99 10.05 -66.72
C GLU A 880 15.96 11.20 -66.35
N THR A 881 15.47 12.23 -65.65
CA THR A 881 16.21 13.41 -65.19
C THR A 881 15.71 13.84 -63.81
N ASP A 882 16.57 14.51 -63.04
CA ASP A 882 16.20 15.06 -61.72
C ASP A 882 15.19 16.19 -61.92
N TYR A 883 13.91 15.94 -61.63
CA TYR A 883 12.80 16.81 -61.97
C TYR A 883 12.11 17.32 -60.71
N LYS A 884 12.27 18.62 -60.42
CA LYS A 884 11.57 19.29 -59.34
C LYS A 884 10.15 19.65 -59.76
N LEU A 885 9.16 19.05 -59.11
CA LEU A 885 7.75 19.24 -59.42
C LEU A 885 7.29 20.67 -59.10
N PRO A 886 6.86 21.47 -60.10
CA PRO A 886 6.17 22.72 -59.82
C PRO A 886 4.77 22.46 -59.28
N MET A 887 4.16 23.45 -58.62
CA MET A 887 2.85 23.31 -57.97
C MET A 887 1.73 22.89 -58.91
N ASP A 888 1.72 23.44 -60.12
CA ASP A 888 0.70 23.17 -61.13
C ASP A 888 0.68 21.68 -61.53
N ASP A 889 1.84 21.01 -61.48
CA ASP A 889 1.97 19.58 -61.78
C ASP A 889 1.85 18.69 -60.54
N LEU A 890 2.17 19.22 -59.35
CA LEU A 890 2.07 18.49 -58.10
C LEU A 890 0.60 18.23 -57.70
N LEU A 891 -0.27 19.24 -57.77
CA LEU A 891 -1.63 19.14 -57.27
C LEU A 891 -2.44 18.01 -57.97
N PRO A 892 -2.44 17.90 -59.32
CA PRO A 892 -3.08 16.78 -60.01
C PRO A 892 -2.54 15.40 -59.63
N LEU A 893 -1.21 15.29 -59.46
CA LEU A 893 -0.55 14.04 -59.06
C LEU A 893 -0.87 13.67 -57.60
N LEU A 894 -0.91 14.67 -56.71
CA LEU A 894 -1.29 14.46 -55.31
C LEU A 894 -2.76 14.08 -55.20
N MET A 895 -3.66 14.68 -55.99
CA MET A 895 -5.07 14.26 -56.08
C MET A 895 -5.20 12.80 -56.53
N TYR A 896 -4.39 12.37 -57.50
CA TYR A 896 -4.34 10.95 -57.89
C TYR A 896 -3.93 10.07 -56.69
N VAL A 897 -2.84 10.41 -56.00
CA VAL A 897 -2.34 9.65 -54.84
C VAL A 897 -3.37 9.60 -53.70
N VAL A 898 -3.98 10.73 -53.35
CA VAL A 898 -5.05 10.83 -52.33
C VAL A 898 -6.24 9.95 -52.70
N SER A 899 -6.68 10.01 -53.97
CA SER A 899 -7.82 9.21 -54.45
C SER A 899 -7.58 7.70 -54.37
N ARG A 900 -6.32 7.27 -54.52
CA ARG A 900 -5.91 5.86 -54.44
C ARG A 900 -5.60 5.41 -53.01
N ALA A 901 -5.15 6.32 -52.16
CA ALA A 901 -4.91 6.05 -50.74
C ALA A 901 -6.20 5.68 -50.00
N LYS A 902 -7.36 6.24 -50.41
CA LYS A 902 -8.72 5.92 -49.88
C LYS A 902 -8.84 6.11 -48.37
N ILE A 903 -8.19 7.15 -47.83
CA ILE A 903 -8.29 7.53 -46.41
C ILE A 903 -9.70 8.08 -46.17
N GLN A 904 -10.50 7.48 -45.29
CA GLN A 904 -11.92 7.86 -45.10
C GLN A 904 -12.10 9.22 -44.41
N HIS A 905 -11.44 9.43 -43.27
CA HIS A 905 -11.59 10.65 -42.45
C HIS A 905 -10.44 11.63 -42.68
N LEU A 906 -10.14 11.92 -43.95
CA LEU A 906 -9.00 12.77 -44.31
C LEU A 906 -9.16 14.20 -43.80
N GLY A 907 -10.39 14.73 -43.77
CA GLY A 907 -10.67 16.07 -43.22
C GLY A 907 -10.35 16.15 -41.74
N ALA A 908 -10.83 15.19 -40.94
CA ALA A 908 -10.50 15.10 -39.52
C ALA A 908 -8.98 15.04 -39.27
N GLU A 909 -8.25 14.28 -40.09
CA GLU A 909 -6.80 14.16 -40.03
C GLU A 909 -6.06 15.46 -40.34
N ILE A 910 -6.45 16.14 -41.41
CA ILE A 910 -5.89 17.42 -41.83
C ILE A 910 -6.05 18.47 -40.73
N HIS A 911 -7.27 18.62 -40.20
CA HIS A 911 -7.56 19.64 -39.19
C HIS A 911 -6.88 19.33 -37.85
N LEU A 912 -6.79 18.06 -37.45
CA LEU A 912 -6.01 17.65 -36.30
C LEU A 912 -4.53 18.06 -36.45
N ILE A 913 -3.93 17.78 -37.60
CA ILE A 913 -2.54 18.16 -37.88
C ILE A 913 -2.42 19.68 -37.81
N ARG A 914 -3.32 20.44 -38.45
CA ARG A 914 -3.28 21.90 -38.48
C ARG A 914 -3.31 22.51 -37.08
N ASP A 915 -4.22 22.03 -36.25
CA ASP A 915 -4.47 22.60 -34.92
C ASP A 915 -3.41 22.21 -33.90
N LEU A 916 -2.76 21.05 -34.06
CA LEU A 916 -1.76 20.52 -33.12
C LEU A 916 -0.31 20.64 -33.62
N MET A 917 -0.10 21.15 -34.84
CA MET A 917 1.23 21.41 -35.39
C MET A 917 1.97 22.48 -34.56
N ASP A 918 3.29 22.27 -34.39
CA ASP A 918 4.18 23.22 -33.74
C ASP A 918 4.13 24.58 -34.49
N PRO A 919 3.91 25.71 -33.79
CA PRO A 919 3.94 27.03 -34.42
C PRO A 919 5.21 27.32 -35.22
N THR A 920 6.34 26.68 -34.88
CA THR A 920 7.60 26.84 -35.65
C THR A 920 7.53 26.31 -37.07
N ASN A 921 6.59 25.41 -37.37
CA ASN A 921 6.44 24.79 -38.69
C ASN A 921 5.47 25.57 -39.60
N GLN A 922 4.83 26.63 -39.10
CA GLN A 922 3.95 27.50 -39.90
C GLN A 922 4.77 28.31 -40.92
N GLY A 923 4.31 28.38 -42.17
CA GLY A 923 5.01 29.05 -43.26
C GLY A 923 6.23 28.32 -43.86
N GLY A 924 6.46 27.06 -43.48
CA GLY A 924 7.52 26.20 -44.03
C GLY A 924 7.03 25.17 -45.06
N LEU A 925 7.91 24.23 -45.44
CA LEU A 925 7.58 23.12 -46.35
C LEU A 925 6.37 22.30 -45.88
N TYR A 926 6.26 22.06 -44.57
CA TYR A 926 5.15 21.30 -43.99
C TYR A 926 3.80 21.99 -44.16
N ASP A 927 3.75 23.30 -43.92
CA ASP A 927 2.54 24.10 -44.09
C ASP A 927 2.09 24.14 -45.55
N PHE A 928 3.05 24.23 -46.47
CA PHE A 928 2.83 24.12 -47.90
C PHE A 928 2.25 22.76 -48.32
N LEU A 929 2.86 21.66 -47.88
CA LEU A 929 2.39 20.30 -48.22
C LEU A 929 1.00 20.00 -47.61
N LEU A 930 0.74 20.49 -46.40
CA LEU A 930 -0.55 20.36 -45.74
C LEU A 930 -1.63 21.16 -46.50
N THR A 931 -1.31 22.38 -46.93
CA THR A 931 -2.21 23.22 -47.75
C THR A 931 -2.48 22.59 -49.12
N ALA A 932 -1.49 21.92 -49.73
CA ALA A 932 -1.69 21.15 -50.96
C ALA A 932 -2.64 19.96 -50.75
N LEU A 933 -2.50 19.24 -49.63
CA LEU A 933 -3.39 18.14 -49.26
C LEU A 933 -4.83 18.63 -48.97
N GLU A 934 -4.98 19.74 -48.25
CA GLU A 934 -6.26 20.45 -48.06
C GLU A 934 -6.92 20.81 -49.39
N SER A 935 -6.13 21.35 -50.32
CA SER A 935 -6.63 21.70 -51.65
C SER A 935 -7.13 20.47 -52.41
N CYS A 936 -6.41 19.33 -52.32
CA CYS A 936 -6.87 18.06 -52.89
C CYS A 936 -8.19 17.61 -52.26
N TYR A 937 -8.30 17.68 -50.93
CA TYR A 937 -9.50 17.31 -50.18
C TYR A 937 -10.72 18.14 -50.62
N GLU A 938 -10.59 19.47 -50.66
CA GLU A 938 -11.66 20.37 -51.12
C GLU A 938 -12.04 20.14 -52.59
N HIS A 939 -11.06 19.90 -53.46
CA HIS A 939 -11.34 19.62 -54.87
C HIS A 939 -12.14 18.34 -55.06
N ILE A 940 -11.79 17.27 -54.35
CA ILE A 940 -12.51 15.98 -54.41
C ILE A 940 -13.96 16.13 -53.93
N GLN A 941 -14.21 16.96 -52.89
CA GLN A 941 -15.57 17.28 -52.44
C GLN A 941 -16.39 17.99 -53.53
N ARG A 942 -15.79 18.96 -54.22
CA ARG A 942 -16.47 19.81 -55.20
C ARG A 942 -16.65 19.15 -56.58
N MET A 943 -15.90 18.09 -56.89
CA MET A 943 -15.97 17.39 -58.20
C MET A 943 -17.38 16.92 -58.58
N ARG A 944 -18.28 16.74 -57.61
CA ARG A 944 -19.69 16.40 -57.84
C ARG A 944 -20.58 17.57 -58.24
N LEU A 945 -20.26 18.81 -57.83
CA LEU A 945 -21.04 20.01 -58.21
C LEU A 945 -21.01 20.21 -59.73
N HIS A 946 -19.86 20.00 -60.36
CA HIS A 946 -19.71 20.13 -61.81
C HIS A 946 -20.40 19.01 -62.62
N GLN A 947 -20.61 17.82 -62.06
CA GLN A 947 -21.41 16.78 -62.74
C GLN A 947 -22.92 17.10 -62.71
N ARG A 948 -23.44 17.73 -61.66
CA ARG A 948 -24.84 18.17 -61.61
C ARG A 948 -25.12 19.38 -62.51
N GLU A 949 -24.19 20.34 -62.61
CA GLU A 949 -24.33 21.48 -63.52
C GLU A 949 -24.24 21.05 -65.00
N ASN A 950 -23.34 20.13 -65.34
CA ASN A 950 -23.21 19.62 -66.71
C ASN A 950 -24.39 18.72 -67.16
N CYS A 951 -25.11 18.08 -66.24
CA CYS A 951 -26.36 17.39 -66.56
C CYS A 951 -27.55 18.33 -66.81
N HIS A 952 -27.51 19.57 -66.30
CA HIS A 952 -28.54 20.57 -66.63
C HIS A 952 -28.25 21.31 -67.93
N LEU A 953 -26.99 21.46 -68.33
CA LEU A 953 -26.60 22.07 -69.61
C LEU A 953 -26.73 21.12 -70.81
N SER A 954 -26.67 19.79 -70.61
CA SER A 954 -26.82 18.80 -71.68
C SER A 954 -28.27 18.51 -72.09
N HIS A 955 -29.26 19.11 -71.43
CA HIS A 955 -30.67 19.08 -71.83
C HIS A 955 -31.14 20.36 -72.57
N SER A 956 -30.25 21.32 -72.84
CA SER A 956 -30.58 22.54 -73.60
C SER A 956 -29.57 22.84 -74.72
N SER A 957 -29.28 21.86 -75.57
CA SER A 957 -28.71 22.08 -76.92
C SER A 957 -29.12 20.96 -77.86
#